data_AF-A0A918A5M9-F1
#
_entry.id   AF-A0A918A5M9-F1
#
_cell.length_a   1.000
_cell.length_b   1.000
_cell.length_c   1.000
_cell.angle_alpha   90.00
_cell.angle_beta   90.00
_cell.angle_gamma   90.00
#
_symmetry.space_group_name_H-M   'P 1'
#
loop_
_entity.id
_entity.type
_entity.pdbx_description
1 polymer ?
#
loop_
_entity_poly.entity_id
_entity_poly.type
_entity_poly.pdbx_seq_one_letter_code
_entity_poly.pdbx_strand_id
1 'polypeptide(L)'
;MAAGLRITGIVLLGTTNSRGAHLATFAACAAEIKAGLTSDDGLCGARFPSSTVSVVEVAGPTIHDTSAALCDWLDQNPASELLVTCGSGAFSLSVGAVCAALETHHPVRIFHIDAPTEPYTLNQPADPDSHLKSWLLRHRFWDALSDVDPVNAPLWQILAARQAADPGLMKHLAAGQPEWSGSAGTWATVQAAVSERFGRGEAADYGLLRAWYGEQLRRFFDAEKATLAPATRREVERLIDALGTRVAEDGGLSALIRQIARSINEDLDSACVRMIRDSALTELYTAAATHRAHLKPGQLHPGPLPPTLLTVIERWENGDRANRLIADTGQTAWPVVGSGDVLALVGVGLDREGVEVEDRHTAEVILTELWKRRERFLRRGMARIRLLASPESLDRARRIARKITMTYADVDVRVVEGVQGGVDRVRDTVVDAMRAEAQPTGRTGSGSLRDVDEIVLFLNPGPPLTNYGMIAAGVAWSLTAACPLSMMELTRVGSSPQVRGGRPVLARLGADRMLAQLAVSAVKRLDLRTARRLLERGSAQLRSVLPALESLEVNLYGACPRIPRGPDEFALARQRLLLIAHVHGDQPDLAAYLAVTALRPALFPWSRWEEIREPRPAIDKLSLRANRSAHGHGLDRRWRAPRRRGGGGEIHELLLQAVRELKGPSKTDTELIMKYKSVTKALEFIFQEGG
;
A
#
# COMPACT_ATOMS: atom_id res chain seq x y z
N MET A 1 -40.64 22.57 4.10
CA MET A 1 -39.56 23.55 3.81
C MET A 1 -38.57 23.59 4.98
N ALA A 2 -37.65 22.62 5.07
CA ALA A 2 -36.72 22.53 6.20
C ALA A 2 -35.28 22.39 5.69
N ALA A 3 -34.35 23.10 6.35
CA ALA A 3 -32.89 23.24 6.12
C ALA A 3 -32.38 24.35 5.19
N GLY A 4 -33.19 25.02 4.36
CA GLY A 4 -32.71 26.16 3.55
C GLY A 4 -31.60 25.80 2.53
N LEU A 5 -31.41 24.51 2.24
CA LEU A 5 -30.39 24.01 1.31
C LEU A 5 -30.88 24.18 -0.13
N ARG A 6 -30.05 24.79 -0.98
CA ARG A 6 -30.32 24.93 -2.41
C ARG A 6 -29.93 23.66 -3.15
N ILE A 7 -30.91 22.83 -3.51
CA ILE A 7 -30.70 21.61 -4.31
C ILE A 7 -30.60 22.01 -5.79
N THR A 8 -29.47 21.72 -6.42
CA THR A 8 -29.21 22.04 -7.85
C THR A 8 -29.47 20.86 -8.79
N GLY A 9 -29.56 19.65 -8.26
CA GLY A 9 -29.85 18.43 -9.02
C GLY A 9 -30.32 17.28 -8.13
N ILE A 10 -31.04 16.33 -8.74
CA ILE A 10 -31.58 15.13 -8.10
C ILE A 10 -31.09 13.92 -8.88
N VAL A 11 -30.52 12.95 -8.17
CA VAL A 11 -30.13 11.66 -8.73
C VAL A 11 -31.01 10.58 -8.10
N LEU A 12 -31.75 9.86 -8.94
CA LEU A 12 -32.58 8.73 -8.54
C LEU A 12 -31.84 7.44 -8.89
N LEU A 13 -31.53 6.64 -7.87
CA LEU A 13 -30.88 5.35 -8.02
C LEU A 13 -31.94 4.26 -8.16
N GLY A 14 -31.96 3.55 -9.28
CA GLY A 14 -32.94 2.49 -9.55
C GLY A 14 -32.25 1.22 -10.03
N THR A 15 -32.55 0.08 -9.40
CA THR A 15 -31.94 -1.18 -9.79
C THR A 15 -32.64 -1.80 -11.02
N THR A 16 -31.88 -2.46 -11.87
CA THR A 16 -32.39 -3.10 -13.11
C THR A 16 -32.95 -4.51 -12.89
N ASN A 17 -32.85 -5.05 -11.67
CA ASN A 17 -33.51 -6.30 -11.31
C ASN A 17 -35.04 -6.11 -11.17
N SER A 18 -35.81 -7.12 -11.60
CA SER A 18 -37.26 -7.16 -11.45
C SER A 18 -37.69 -7.93 -10.20
N ARG A 19 -38.79 -7.54 -9.57
CA ARG A 19 -39.49 -8.40 -8.59
C ARG A 19 -40.28 -9.47 -9.35
N GLY A 20 -39.60 -10.55 -9.74
CA GLY A 20 -40.21 -11.63 -10.51
C GLY A 20 -40.47 -11.29 -11.98
N ALA A 21 -40.96 -12.27 -12.74
CA ALA A 21 -41.02 -12.24 -14.21
C ALA A 21 -41.99 -11.21 -14.81
N HIS A 22 -42.79 -10.49 -14.01
CA HIS A 22 -43.90 -9.65 -14.49
C HIS A 22 -44.01 -8.25 -13.85
N LEU A 23 -43.00 -7.76 -13.11
CA LEU A 23 -43.01 -6.41 -12.54
C LEU A 23 -41.96 -5.50 -13.18
N ALA A 24 -42.31 -4.22 -13.35
CA ALA A 24 -41.40 -3.17 -13.76
C ALA A 24 -40.16 -3.13 -12.84
N THR A 25 -38.99 -2.80 -13.40
CA THR A 25 -37.74 -2.69 -12.64
C THR A 25 -37.77 -1.46 -11.74
N PHE A 26 -36.95 -1.43 -10.69
CA PHE A 26 -36.85 -0.22 -9.86
C PHE A 26 -36.26 0.97 -10.63
N ALA A 27 -35.45 0.71 -11.66
CA ALA A 27 -35.05 1.71 -12.65
C ALA A 27 -36.24 2.31 -13.41
N ALA A 28 -37.22 1.50 -13.82
CA ALA A 28 -38.45 1.99 -14.45
C ALA A 28 -39.29 2.85 -13.48
N CYS A 29 -39.43 2.42 -12.22
CA CYS A 29 -40.08 3.24 -11.19
C CYS A 29 -39.35 4.58 -10.95
N ALA A 30 -38.01 4.58 -10.96
CA ALA A 30 -37.23 5.82 -10.86
C ALA A 30 -37.47 6.75 -12.07
N ALA A 31 -37.66 6.20 -13.26
CA ALA A 31 -38.04 6.96 -14.45
C ALA A 31 -39.44 7.56 -14.35
N GLU A 32 -40.41 6.85 -13.76
CA GLU A 32 -41.75 7.38 -13.47
C GLU A 32 -41.68 8.53 -12.45
N ILE A 33 -40.88 8.39 -11.39
CA ILE A 33 -40.65 9.47 -10.41
C ILE A 33 -40.01 10.69 -11.09
N LYS A 34 -39.03 10.48 -11.98
CA LYS A 34 -38.45 11.56 -12.79
C LYS A 34 -39.52 12.24 -13.65
N ALA A 35 -40.39 11.49 -14.32
CA ALA A 35 -41.47 12.05 -15.12
C ALA A 35 -42.41 12.92 -14.26
N GLY A 36 -42.76 12.46 -13.06
CA GLY A 36 -43.54 13.25 -12.10
C GLY A 36 -42.83 14.52 -11.62
N LEU A 37 -41.56 14.44 -11.23
CA LEU A 37 -40.78 15.60 -10.75
C LEU A 37 -40.54 16.67 -11.82
N THR A 38 -40.63 16.30 -13.10
CA THR A 38 -40.33 17.16 -14.25
C THR A 38 -41.58 17.60 -15.02
N SER A 39 -42.76 17.11 -14.63
CA SER A 39 -44.05 17.51 -15.21
C SER A 39 -44.45 18.93 -14.78
N ASP A 40 -45.48 19.46 -15.43
CA ASP A 40 -46.05 20.76 -15.07
C ASP A 40 -46.70 20.74 -13.67
N ASP A 41 -47.33 19.63 -13.31
CA ASP A 41 -47.98 19.40 -12.01
C ASP A 41 -46.99 19.15 -10.87
N GLY A 42 -45.77 18.69 -11.20
CA GLY A 42 -44.75 18.27 -10.25
C GLY A 42 -45.12 17.00 -9.48
N LEU A 43 -44.30 16.65 -8.49
CA LEU A 43 -44.53 15.52 -7.59
C LEU A 43 -44.45 15.97 -6.15
N CYS A 44 -45.49 15.71 -5.36
CA CYS A 44 -45.60 16.11 -3.94
C CYS A 44 -45.34 17.61 -3.70
N GLY A 45 -45.78 18.47 -4.62
CA GLY A 45 -45.59 19.93 -4.54
C GLY A 45 -44.18 20.42 -4.88
N ALA A 46 -43.30 19.54 -5.38
CA ALA A 46 -41.97 19.89 -5.86
C ALA A 46 -41.86 19.70 -7.39
N ARG A 47 -41.18 20.63 -8.05
CA ARG A 47 -40.94 20.60 -9.50
C ARG A 47 -39.49 20.98 -9.80
N PHE A 48 -38.87 20.26 -10.73
CA PHE A 48 -37.49 20.46 -11.14
C PHE A 48 -37.37 20.50 -12.68
N PRO A 49 -36.43 21.29 -13.24
CA PRO A 49 -36.10 21.21 -14.65
C PRO A 49 -35.65 19.79 -15.03
N SER A 50 -36.07 19.29 -16.19
CA SER A 50 -35.73 17.92 -16.65
C SER A 50 -34.22 17.66 -16.73
N SER A 51 -33.42 18.68 -17.04
CA SER A 51 -31.96 18.63 -17.05
C SER A 51 -31.31 18.44 -15.67
N THR A 52 -32.06 18.64 -14.59
CA THR A 52 -31.57 18.56 -13.21
C THR A 52 -31.97 17.26 -12.50
N VAL A 53 -32.79 16.41 -13.14
CA VAL A 53 -33.22 15.12 -12.58
C VAL A 53 -32.68 13.99 -13.43
N SER A 54 -31.83 13.15 -12.84
CA SER A 54 -31.18 12.03 -13.52
C SER A 54 -31.58 10.70 -12.87
N VAL A 55 -31.73 9.67 -13.69
CA VAL A 55 -31.86 8.29 -13.23
C VAL A 55 -30.53 7.60 -13.50
N VAL A 56 -29.93 7.01 -12.47
CA VAL A 56 -28.75 6.17 -12.60
C VAL A 56 -29.18 4.73 -12.38
N GLU A 57 -29.05 3.94 -13.43
CA GLU A 57 -29.38 2.53 -13.40
C GLU A 57 -28.29 1.73 -12.68
N VAL A 58 -28.72 0.90 -11.73
CA VAL A 58 -27.80 0.09 -10.92
C VAL A 58 -28.05 -1.39 -11.22
N ALA A 59 -27.00 -2.15 -11.52
CA ALA A 59 -27.14 -3.55 -11.94
C ALA A 59 -27.81 -4.45 -10.89
N GLY A 60 -27.57 -4.19 -9.60
CA GLY A 60 -28.14 -4.96 -8.50
C GLY A 60 -28.16 -4.16 -7.21
N PRO A 61 -28.90 -4.62 -6.19
CA PRO A 61 -29.02 -3.93 -4.90
C PRO A 61 -27.77 -4.21 -4.04
N THR A 62 -26.58 -3.95 -4.56
CA THR A 62 -25.30 -4.13 -3.82
C THR A 62 -24.59 -2.78 -3.67
N ILE A 63 -23.77 -2.67 -2.62
CA ILE A 63 -22.95 -1.47 -2.38
C ILE A 63 -22.01 -1.27 -3.58
N HIS A 64 -21.44 -2.35 -4.09
CA HIS A 64 -20.49 -2.32 -5.19
C HIS A 64 -21.10 -1.79 -6.50
N ASP A 65 -22.23 -2.35 -6.91
CA ASP A 65 -22.88 -1.97 -8.18
C ASP A 65 -23.33 -0.52 -8.14
N THR A 66 -23.85 -0.09 -6.98
CA THR A 66 -24.27 1.29 -6.78
C THR A 66 -23.08 2.24 -6.80
N SER A 67 -22.02 1.90 -6.06
CA SER A 67 -20.80 2.72 -6.01
C SER A 67 -20.23 2.88 -7.41
N ALA A 68 -20.11 1.78 -8.17
CA ALA A 68 -19.60 1.80 -9.54
C ALA A 68 -20.46 2.69 -10.46
N ALA A 69 -21.77 2.46 -10.50
CA ALA A 69 -22.67 3.22 -11.37
C ALA A 69 -22.70 4.72 -11.02
N LEU A 70 -22.73 5.06 -9.73
CA LEU A 70 -22.72 6.46 -9.32
C LEU A 70 -21.35 7.11 -9.49
N CYS A 71 -20.25 6.37 -9.33
CA CYS A 71 -18.91 6.88 -9.64
C CYS A 71 -18.82 7.31 -11.11
N ASP A 72 -19.22 6.43 -12.04
CA ASP A 72 -19.20 6.72 -13.48
C ASP A 72 -20.05 7.95 -13.83
N TRP A 73 -21.17 8.14 -13.13
CA TRP A 73 -22.05 9.29 -13.31
C TRP A 73 -21.45 10.58 -12.73
N LEU A 74 -20.89 10.53 -11.52
CA LEU A 74 -20.28 11.67 -10.84
C LEU A 74 -19.02 12.17 -11.54
N ASP A 75 -18.26 11.28 -12.17
CA ASP A 75 -17.10 11.64 -13.00
C ASP A 75 -17.50 12.52 -14.19
N GLN A 76 -18.73 12.37 -14.69
CA GLN A 76 -19.30 13.17 -15.79
C GLN A 76 -20.10 14.38 -15.28
N ASN A 77 -20.55 14.35 -14.02
CA ASN A 77 -21.47 15.31 -13.41
C ASN A 77 -20.99 15.70 -12.01
N PRO A 78 -19.88 16.45 -11.88
CA PRO A 78 -19.31 16.78 -10.59
C PRO A 78 -20.26 17.64 -9.75
N ALA A 79 -20.35 17.33 -8.46
CA ALA A 79 -21.15 18.06 -7.48
C ALA A 79 -20.27 18.80 -6.46
N SER A 80 -20.77 19.87 -5.86
CA SER A 80 -20.07 20.53 -4.73
C SER A 80 -20.26 19.75 -3.42
N GLU A 81 -21.41 19.10 -3.25
CA GLU A 81 -21.75 18.27 -2.10
C GLU A 81 -22.84 17.27 -2.53
N LEU A 82 -22.74 16.04 -2.03
CA LEU A 82 -23.76 15.01 -2.19
C LEU A 82 -24.59 14.91 -0.91
N LEU A 83 -25.89 15.14 -1.07
CA LEU A 83 -26.87 14.95 -0.01
C LEU A 83 -27.49 13.55 -0.20
N VAL A 84 -27.08 12.60 0.63
CA VAL A 84 -27.55 11.21 0.53
C VAL A 84 -28.70 11.02 1.50
N THR A 85 -29.88 10.72 0.96
CA THR A 85 -31.04 10.32 1.76
C THR A 85 -30.95 8.84 2.09
N CYS A 86 -31.27 8.48 3.34
CA CYS A 86 -31.25 7.10 3.81
C CYS A 86 -32.48 6.77 4.66
N GLY A 87 -32.84 5.48 4.69
CA GLY A 87 -34.03 4.96 5.36
C GLY A 87 -35.22 4.70 4.42
N SER A 88 -35.13 5.09 3.14
CA SER A 88 -36.02 4.64 2.07
C SER A 88 -35.25 3.78 1.05
N GLY A 89 -35.91 2.75 0.51
CA GLY A 89 -35.29 1.83 -0.48
C GLY A 89 -34.28 0.85 0.13
N ALA A 90 -33.44 0.26 -0.73
CA ALA A 90 -32.41 -0.69 -0.30
C ALA A 90 -31.21 0.05 0.33
N PHE A 91 -30.83 -0.34 1.55
CA PHE A 91 -29.69 0.21 2.29
C PHE A 91 -28.37 0.23 1.49
N SER A 92 -28.17 -0.78 0.65
CA SER A 92 -27.01 -0.88 -0.23
C SER A 92 -26.90 0.27 -1.23
N LEU A 93 -28.02 0.87 -1.65
CA LEU A 93 -28.02 2.02 -2.56
C LEU A 93 -27.53 3.29 -1.86
N SER A 94 -28.06 3.61 -0.69
CA SER A 94 -27.67 4.82 0.04
C SER A 94 -26.24 4.72 0.56
N VAL A 95 -25.80 3.56 1.03
CA VAL A 95 -24.39 3.34 1.37
C VAL A 95 -23.50 3.33 0.14
N GLY A 96 -23.92 2.70 -0.95
CA GLY A 96 -23.21 2.74 -2.22
C GLY A 96 -23.02 4.16 -2.73
N ALA A 97 -23.99 5.04 -2.51
CA ALA A 97 -23.86 6.47 -2.82
C ALA A 97 -22.85 7.18 -1.92
N VAL A 98 -22.80 6.86 -0.63
CA VAL A 98 -21.74 7.33 0.29
C VAL A 98 -20.37 6.81 -0.15
N CYS A 99 -20.27 5.54 -0.55
CA CYS A 99 -19.05 4.95 -1.07
C CYS A 99 -18.60 5.67 -2.34
N ALA A 100 -19.51 5.88 -3.30
CA ALA A 100 -19.22 6.64 -4.51
C ALA A 100 -18.78 8.06 -4.18
N ALA A 101 -19.41 8.74 -3.23
CA ALA A 101 -18.97 10.07 -2.79
C ALA A 101 -17.54 10.03 -2.21
N LEU A 102 -17.22 9.03 -1.39
CA LEU A 102 -15.87 8.86 -0.84
C LEU A 102 -14.85 8.53 -1.95
N GLU A 103 -15.22 7.66 -2.90
CA GLU A 103 -14.42 7.20 -4.05
C GLU A 103 -14.17 8.30 -5.11
N THR A 104 -15.21 9.03 -5.54
CA THR A 104 -15.16 10.17 -6.49
C THR A 104 -14.86 11.51 -5.85
N HIS A 105 -14.68 11.48 -4.55
CA HIS A 105 -14.14 12.55 -3.76
C HIS A 105 -15.06 13.72 -3.40
N HIS A 106 -16.36 13.53 -3.46
CA HIS A 106 -17.38 14.52 -3.14
C HIS A 106 -17.61 14.66 -1.62
N PRO A 107 -17.77 15.90 -1.10
CA PRO A 107 -18.30 16.11 0.23
C PRO A 107 -19.65 15.41 0.37
N VAL A 108 -19.86 14.62 1.43
CA VAL A 108 -21.13 13.89 1.63
C VAL A 108 -21.80 14.24 2.96
N ARG A 109 -23.10 14.46 2.88
CA ARG A 109 -24.00 14.69 4.01
C ARG A 109 -25.16 13.72 3.95
N ILE A 110 -25.35 12.97 5.02
CA ILE A 110 -26.34 11.90 5.13
C ILE A 110 -27.56 12.44 5.88
N PHE A 111 -28.75 12.22 5.30
CA PHE A 111 -30.05 12.59 5.86
C PHE A 111 -30.88 11.33 6.08
N HIS A 112 -31.17 11.01 7.34
CA HIS A 112 -32.08 9.92 7.67
C HIS A 112 -33.53 10.39 7.58
N ILE A 113 -34.42 9.62 6.94
CA ILE A 113 -35.83 10.03 6.77
C ILE A 113 -36.57 10.24 8.11
N ASP A 114 -36.22 9.46 9.14
CA ASP A 114 -36.83 9.56 10.47
C ASP A 114 -36.22 10.69 11.33
N ALA A 115 -35.07 11.23 10.91
CA ALA A 115 -34.38 12.33 11.60
C ALA A 115 -33.81 13.35 10.59
N PRO A 116 -34.65 13.97 9.74
CA PRO A 116 -34.20 14.80 8.62
C PRO A 116 -33.58 16.14 9.08
N THR A 117 -33.80 16.53 10.34
CA THR A 117 -33.25 17.73 10.96
C THR A 117 -31.85 17.54 11.54
N GLU A 118 -31.34 16.31 11.56
CA GLU A 118 -30.03 15.95 12.12
C GLU A 118 -29.11 15.38 11.02
N PRO A 119 -28.70 16.20 10.04
CA PRO A 119 -27.81 15.72 8.99
C PRO A 119 -26.42 15.41 9.53
N TYR A 120 -25.87 14.30 9.07
CA TYR A 120 -24.52 13.89 9.43
C TYR A 120 -23.54 14.16 8.30
N THR A 121 -22.42 14.80 8.60
CA THR A 121 -21.39 15.13 7.61
C THR A 121 -20.19 14.21 7.82
N LEU A 122 -19.77 13.48 6.77
CA LEU A 122 -18.56 12.64 6.79
C LEU A 122 -17.27 13.44 6.49
N ASN A 123 -17.38 14.76 6.28
CA ASN A 123 -16.34 15.52 5.61
C ASN A 123 -15.27 16.09 6.55
N GLN A 124 -14.05 15.77 6.14
CA GLN A 124 -12.74 16.30 6.49
C GLN A 124 -12.20 15.89 7.88
N PRO A 125 -10.95 15.39 7.94
CA PRO A 125 -10.27 15.22 9.21
C PRO A 125 -10.29 16.55 9.97
N ALA A 126 -10.57 16.53 11.28
CA ALA A 126 -10.53 17.73 12.10
C ALA A 126 -9.15 18.41 12.07
N ASP A 127 -8.10 17.62 11.84
CA ASP A 127 -6.70 18.07 11.76
C ASP A 127 -5.95 17.31 10.64
N PRO A 128 -6.08 17.74 9.37
CA PRO A 128 -5.45 17.07 8.23
C PRO A 128 -3.93 17.00 8.34
N ASP A 129 -3.29 18.01 8.93
CA ASP A 129 -1.83 18.11 9.06
C ASP A 129 -1.29 17.09 10.07
N SER A 130 -1.95 16.92 11.22
CA SER A 130 -1.58 15.90 12.20
C SER A 130 -1.78 14.48 11.67
N HIS A 131 -2.86 14.24 10.91
CA HIS A 131 -3.07 12.95 10.26
C HIS A 131 -2.05 12.69 9.15
N LEU A 132 -1.68 13.70 8.37
CA LEU A 132 -0.59 13.61 7.40
C LEU A 132 0.74 13.30 8.10
N LYS A 133 1.08 14.00 9.18
CA LYS A 133 2.29 13.75 9.97
C LYS A 133 2.32 12.31 10.49
N SER A 134 1.22 11.84 11.08
CA SER A 134 1.09 10.47 11.59
C SER A 134 1.26 9.45 10.48
N TRP A 135 0.70 9.71 9.31
CA TRP A 135 0.85 8.87 8.13
C TRP A 135 2.29 8.84 7.60
N LEU A 136 2.94 9.99 7.47
CA LEU A 136 4.34 10.10 7.04
C LEU A 136 5.26 9.37 8.01
N LEU A 137 4.99 9.45 9.32
CA LEU A 137 5.72 8.73 10.37
C LEU A 137 5.51 7.22 10.26
N ARG A 138 4.27 6.75 10.21
CA ARG A 138 3.95 5.31 10.06
C ARG A 138 4.60 4.71 8.82
N HIS A 139 4.56 5.45 7.71
CA HIS A 139 5.15 5.05 6.45
C HIS A 139 6.61 5.49 6.27
N ARG A 140 7.26 6.05 7.30
CA ARG A 140 8.71 6.30 7.32
C ARG A 140 9.24 7.19 6.22
N PHE A 141 8.44 8.18 5.80
CA PHE A 141 8.87 9.22 4.88
C PHE A 141 9.66 10.29 5.65
N TRP A 142 10.83 9.91 6.17
CA TRP A 142 11.67 10.73 7.05
C TRP A 142 12.04 12.08 6.44
N ASP A 143 12.38 12.09 5.16
CA ASP A 143 12.68 13.31 4.41
C ASP A 143 11.51 14.29 4.32
N ALA A 144 10.27 13.80 4.26
CA ALA A 144 9.10 14.67 4.27
C ALA A 144 8.76 15.11 5.70
N LEU A 145 8.98 14.24 6.69
CA LEU A 145 8.86 14.60 8.10
C LEU A 145 9.80 15.73 8.51
N SER A 146 11.01 15.82 7.95
CA SER A 146 11.89 16.96 8.22
C SER A 146 11.31 18.30 7.74
N ASP A 147 10.45 18.28 6.72
CA ASP A 147 9.81 19.46 6.17
C ASP A 147 8.52 19.81 6.95
N VAL A 148 7.71 18.81 7.35
CA VAL A 148 6.43 19.02 8.07
C VAL A 148 6.57 19.07 9.60
N ASP A 149 7.69 18.64 10.16
CA ASP A 149 7.99 18.68 11.60
C ASP A 149 9.38 19.28 11.87
N PRO A 150 9.55 20.61 11.68
CA PRO A 150 10.85 21.28 11.82
C PRO A 150 11.47 21.12 13.21
N VAL A 151 10.66 20.95 14.25
CA VAL A 151 11.11 20.78 15.65
C VAL A 151 12.01 19.56 15.80
N ASN A 152 11.64 18.45 15.15
CA ASN A 152 12.39 17.18 15.22
C ASN A 152 13.17 16.90 13.92
N ALA A 153 13.34 17.90 13.05
CA ALA A 153 14.03 17.73 11.76
C ALA A 153 15.42 17.06 11.85
N PRO A 154 16.27 17.32 12.86
CA PRO A 154 17.56 16.63 12.98
C PRO A 154 17.42 15.11 13.12
N LEU A 155 16.45 14.63 13.92
CA LEU A 155 16.15 13.20 14.06
C LEU A 155 15.68 12.62 12.72
N TRP A 156 14.75 13.31 12.04
CA TRP A 156 14.22 12.87 10.76
C TRP A 156 15.31 12.80 9.68
N GLN A 157 16.25 13.74 9.66
CA GLN A 157 17.39 13.72 8.73
C GLN A 157 18.36 12.54 9.00
N ILE A 158 18.61 12.21 10.27
CA ILE A 158 19.44 11.04 10.61
C ILE A 158 18.75 9.74 10.19
N LEU A 159 17.44 9.62 10.44
CA LEU A 159 16.65 8.46 10.01
C LEU A 159 16.58 8.36 8.48
N ALA A 160 16.46 9.48 7.77
CA ALA A 160 16.55 9.51 6.31
C ALA A 160 17.92 9.02 5.80
N ALA A 161 19.03 9.48 6.39
CA ALA A 161 20.38 9.04 6.03
C ALA A 161 20.60 7.54 6.32
N ARG A 162 20.03 7.04 7.42
CA ARG A 162 20.02 5.61 7.77
C ARG A 162 19.26 4.79 6.73
N GLN A 163 18.06 5.22 6.37
CA GLN A 163 17.19 4.59 5.38
C GLN A 163 17.82 4.57 3.98
N ALA A 164 18.60 5.62 3.65
CA ALA A 164 19.43 5.73 2.45
C ALA A 164 20.58 4.71 2.39
N ALA A 165 20.84 4.02 3.51
CA ALA A 165 22.06 3.27 3.74
C ALA A 165 23.34 4.10 3.55
N ASP A 166 23.35 5.38 3.91
CA ASP A 166 24.52 6.28 3.79
C ASP A 166 25.25 6.41 5.14
N PRO A 167 26.23 5.52 5.45
CA PRO A 167 26.96 5.58 6.71
C PRO A 167 27.81 6.85 6.85
N GLY A 168 28.23 7.46 5.72
CA GLY A 168 29.04 8.68 5.72
C GLY A 168 28.21 9.89 6.15
N LEU A 169 27.05 10.07 5.52
CA LEU A 169 26.08 11.11 5.89
C LEU A 169 25.55 10.88 7.30
N MET A 170 25.22 9.63 7.65
CA MET A 170 24.75 9.30 9.00
C MET A 170 25.81 9.66 10.05
N LYS A 171 27.09 9.34 9.82
CA LYS A 171 28.19 9.72 10.71
C LYS A 171 28.36 11.24 10.83
N HIS A 172 28.13 11.97 9.73
CA HIS A 172 28.20 13.43 9.73
C HIS A 172 27.04 14.06 10.52
N LEU A 173 25.80 13.61 10.28
CA LEU A 173 24.60 14.13 10.95
C LEU A 173 24.54 13.72 12.43
N ALA A 174 25.04 12.52 12.76
CA ALA A 174 25.13 12.03 14.13
C ALA A 174 26.37 12.57 14.90
N ALA A 175 27.19 13.43 14.28
CA ALA A 175 28.35 13.99 14.94
C ALA A 175 27.93 14.82 16.16
N GLY A 176 28.36 14.42 17.36
CA GLY A 176 27.97 15.05 18.62
C GLY A 176 26.69 14.49 19.25
N GLN A 177 26.09 13.45 18.68
CA GLN A 177 24.93 12.74 19.24
C GLN A 177 25.34 11.33 19.71
N PRO A 178 25.76 11.15 20.99
CA PRO A 178 26.25 9.87 21.50
C PRO A 178 25.21 8.75 21.41
N GLU A 179 23.91 9.06 21.43
CA GLU A 179 22.81 8.11 21.24
C GLU A 179 22.88 7.32 19.91
N TRP A 180 23.58 7.85 18.89
CA TRP A 180 23.80 7.20 17.60
C TRP A 180 25.16 6.51 17.44
N SER A 181 26.01 6.54 18.47
CA SER A 181 27.32 5.87 18.42
C SER A 181 27.12 4.36 18.23
N GLY A 182 27.61 3.81 17.11
CA GLY A 182 27.47 2.40 16.71
C GLY A 182 26.40 2.12 15.63
N SER A 183 25.48 3.05 15.37
CA SER A 183 24.43 2.90 14.35
C SER A 183 24.86 3.37 12.95
N ALA A 184 25.97 4.11 12.86
CA ALA A 184 26.52 4.63 11.60
C ALA A 184 27.44 3.63 10.85
N GLY A 185 27.52 2.37 11.30
CA GLY A 185 28.29 1.32 10.61
C GLY A 185 27.54 0.76 9.39
N THR A 186 28.29 0.32 8.37
CA THR A 186 27.74 -0.18 7.09
C THR A 186 26.68 -1.27 7.26
N TRP A 187 26.90 -2.23 8.16
CA TRP A 187 25.90 -3.28 8.40
C TRP A 187 24.62 -2.73 9.05
N ALA A 188 24.75 -1.86 10.05
CA ALA A 188 23.59 -1.31 10.76
C ALA A 188 22.70 -0.48 9.81
N THR A 189 23.31 0.26 8.88
CA THR A 189 22.59 1.02 7.87
C THR A 189 21.98 0.12 6.79
N VAL A 190 22.66 -0.94 6.36
CA VAL A 190 22.08 -1.95 5.43
C VAL A 190 20.89 -2.68 6.04
N GLN A 191 20.99 -3.13 7.29
CA GLN A 191 19.91 -3.82 8.01
C GLN A 191 18.68 -2.90 8.16
N ALA A 192 18.89 -1.64 8.54
CA ALA A 192 17.81 -0.67 8.68
C ALA A 192 17.17 -0.36 7.32
N ALA A 193 17.98 -0.09 6.29
CA ALA A 193 17.48 0.21 4.94
C ALA A 193 16.66 -0.95 4.36
N VAL A 194 17.12 -2.21 4.48
CA VAL A 194 16.33 -3.37 4.03
C VAL A 194 14.97 -3.41 4.71
N SER A 195 14.96 -3.32 6.03
CA SER A 195 13.75 -3.47 6.84
C SER A 195 12.75 -2.35 6.53
N GLU A 196 13.22 -1.11 6.53
CA GLU A 196 12.39 0.07 6.31
C GLU A 196 11.84 0.18 4.89
N ARG A 197 12.60 -0.24 3.87
CA ARG A 197 12.12 -0.26 2.49
C ARG A 197 11.04 -1.31 2.27
N PHE A 198 11.17 -2.49 2.90
CA PHE A 198 10.09 -3.46 2.93
C PHE A 198 8.84 -2.87 3.59
N GLY A 199 8.99 -2.24 4.76
CA GLY A 199 7.89 -1.55 5.46
C GLY A 199 7.23 -0.43 4.65
N ARG A 200 8.03 0.35 3.93
CA ARG A 200 7.59 1.35 2.94
C ARG A 200 6.98 0.73 1.70
N GLY A 201 7.04 -0.60 1.55
CA GLY A 201 6.59 -1.39 0.40
C GLY A 201 7.17 -0.92 -0.92
N GLU A 202 8.42 -0.46 -0.88
CA GLU A 202 9.24 -0.23 -2.06
C GLU A 202 9.54 -1.57 -2.76
N ALA A 203 10.12 -1.52 -3.95
CA ALA A 203 10.62 -2.73 -4.56
C ALA A 203 11.84 -3.25 -3.79
N ALA A 204 11.93 -4.57 -3.65
CA ALA A 204 13.09 -5.23 -3.07
C ALA A 204 14.31 -4.98 -3.98
N ASP A 205 15.22 -4.15 -3.50
CA ASP A 205 16.48 -3.85 -4.16
C ASP A 205 17.39 -5.08 -4.14
N TYR A 206 17.70 -5.64 -5.33
CA TYR A 206 18.57 -6.82 -5.45
C TYR A 206 19.98 -6.59 -4.89
N GLY A 207 20.57 -5.41 -5.11
CA GLY A 207 21.90 -5.09 -4.59
C GLY A 207 21.93 -5.06 -3.07
N LEU A 208 20.96 -4.37 -2.49
CA LEU A 208 20.79 -4.24 -1.04
C LEU A 208 20.44 -5.59 -0.39
N LEU A 209 19.51 -6.35 -0.97
CA LEU A 209 19.11 -7.67 -0.47
C LEU A 209 20.26 -8.68 -0.56
N ARG A 210 21.09 -8.63 -1.61
CA ARG A 210 22.32 -9.45 -1.71
C ARG A 210 23.31 -9.09 -0.61
N ALA A 211 23.58 -7.79 -0.41
CA ALA A 211 24.50 -7.34 0.63
C ALA A 211 24.01 -7.78 2.01
N TRP A 212 22.71 -7.62 2.27
CA TRP A 212 22.07 -8.09 3.49
C TRP A 212 22.16 -9.61 3.66
N TYR A 213 21.79 -10.38 2.63
CA TYR A 213 21.81 -11.84 2.68
C TYR A 213 23.23 -12.34 2.96
N GLY A 214 24.23 -11.86 2.22
CA GLY A 214 25.62 -12.27 2.37
C GLY A 214 26.18 -11.97 3.75
N GLU A 215 25.94 -10.77 4.27
CA GLU A 215 26.44 -10.37 5.58
C GLU A 215 25.68 -11.06 6.73
N GLN A 216 24.36 -11.22 6.61
CA GLN A 216 23.57 -11.95 7.60
C GLN A 216 23.96 -13.44 7.65
N LEU A 217 24.15 -14.06 6.49
CA LEU A 217 24.63 -15.44 6.40
C LEU A 217 26.02 -15.59 7.00
N ARG A 218 26.95 -14.65 6.71
CA ARG A 218 28.29 -14.61 7.31
C ARG A 218 28.23 -14.51 8.82
N ARG A 219 27.38 -13.63 9.38
CA ARG A 219 27.23 -13.48 10.84
C ARG A 219 26.70 -14.75 11.51
N PHE A 220 25.72 -15.41 10.91
CA PHE A 220 25.28 -16.72 11.41
C PHE A 220 26.39 -17.75 11.29
N PHE A 221 27.14 -17.73 10.18
CA PHE A 221 28.22 -18.68 9.94
C PHE A 221 29.34 -18.51 10.95
N ASP A 222 29.82 -17.30 11.20
CA ASP A 222 30.88 -17.04 12.17
C ASP A 222 30.48 -17.46 13.60
N ALA A 223 29.20 -17.35 13.95
CA ALA A 223 28.67 -17.78 15.24
C ALA A 223 28.59 -19.31 15.38
N GLU A 224 28.34 -20.04 14.28
CA GLU A 224 28.09 -21.49 14.28
C GLU A 224 29.24 -22.30 13.66
N LYS A 225 30.28 -21.65 13.08
CA LYS A 225 31.32 -22.27 12.25
C LYS A 225 31.97 -23.48 12.91
N ALA A 226 32.26 -23.38 14.20
CA ALA A 226 32.93 -24.43 14.97
C ALA A 226 32.08 -25.69 15.15
N THR A 227 30.76 -25.57 15.12
CA THR A 227 29.81 -26.66 15.36
C THR A 227 29.25 -27.28 14.08
N LEU A 228 29.36 -26.60 12.93
CA LEU A 228 28.89 -27.12 11.64
C LEU A 228 29.74 -28.28 11.13
N ALA A 229 29.08 -29.26 10.50
CA ALA A 229 29.77 -30.36 9.83
C ALA A 229 30.67 -29.84 8.69
N PRO A 230 31.82 -30.50 8.40
CA PRO A 230 32.75 -30.05 7.36
C PRO A 230 32.13 -29.92 5.97
N ALA A 231 31.13 -30.75 5.63
CA ALA A 231 30.40 -30.67 4.37
C ALA A 231 29.54 -29.40 4.31
N THR A 232 28.71 -29.16 5.33
CA THR A 232 27.89 -27.95 5.47
C THR A 232 28.75 -26.68 5.44
N ARG A 233 29.87 -26.69 6.19
CA ARG A 233 30.80 -25.55 6.26
C ARG A 233 31.31 -25.13 4.87
N ARG A 234 31.76 -26.08 4.06
CA ARG A 234 32.28 -25.81 2.70
C ARG A 234 31.24 -25.19 1.79
N GLU A 235 30.01 -25.70 1.82
CA GLU A 235 28.93 -25.17 0.98
C GLU A 235 28.49 -23.76 1.42
N VAL A 236 28.42 -23.51 2.73
CA VAL A 236 28.11 -22.16 3.26
C VAL A 236 29.21 -21.16 2.92
N GLU A 237 30.49 -21.53 3.07
CA GLU A 237 31.64 -20.69 2.67
C GLU A 237 31.60 -20.37 1.17
N ARG A 238 31.35 -21.38 0.33
CA ARG A 238 31.18 -21.20 -1.13
C ARG A 238 30.07 -20.19 -1.46
N LEU A 239 28.94 -20.25 -0.75
CA LEU A 239 27.84 -19.32 -0.95
C LEU A 239 28.18 -17.90 -0.48
N ILE A 240 28.83 -17.75 0.68
CA ILE A 240 29.27 -16.45 1.20
C ILE A 240 30.23 -15.78 0.22
N ASP A 241 31.18 -16.53 -0.33
CA ASP A 241 32.12 -16.04 -1.33
C ASP A 241 31.38 -15.61 -2.60
N ALA A 242 30.48 -16.45 -3.12
CA ALA A 242 29.63 -16.11 -4.27
C ALA A 242 28.69 -14.91 -4.03
N LEU A 243 28.21 -14.71 -2.81
CA LEU A 243 27.42 -13.52 -2.47
C LEU A 243 28.29 -12.26 -2.38
N GLY A 244 29.55 -12.40 -1.97
CA GLY A 244 30.55 -11.33 -1.96
C GLY A 244 30.98 -10.91 -3.37
N THR A 245 31.26 -11.88 -4.24
CA THR A 245 31.68 -11.69 -5.63
C THR A 245 30.53 -12.01 -6.58
N ARG A 246 29.97 -11.02 -7.31
CA ARG A 246 28.97 -11.28 -8.37
C ARG A 246 29.62 -11.99 -9.58
N VAL A 247 30.19 -13.18 -9.38
CA VAL A 247 30.80 -13.96 -10.45
C VAL A 247 29.69 -14.44 -11.38
N ALA A 248 29.91 -14.17 -12.66
CA ALA A 248 29.09 -14.61 -13.77
C ALA A 248 29.34 -16.10 -14.00
N GLU A 249 28.77 -16.95 -13.15
CA GLU A 249 28.70 -18.38 -13.43
C GLU A 249 27.30 -18.74 -13.93
N ASP A 250 27.28 -19.70 -14.86
CA ASP A 250 26.11 -20.29 -15.47
C ASP A 250 25.09 -20.72 -14.41
N GLY A 251 23.97 -19.99 -14.34
CA GLY A 251 22.82 -20.32 -13.47
C GLY A 251 22.38 -19.22 -12.50
N GLY A 252 23.23 -18.23 -12.21
CA GLY A 252 22.90 -17.10 -11.32
C GLY A 252 22.81 -17.49 -9.83
N LEU A 253 23.01 -16.50 -8.94
CA LEU A 253 23.09 -16.72 -7.48
C LEU A 253 21.87 -17.44 -6.88
N SER A 254 20.67 -17.20 -7.41
CA SER A 254 19.47 -17.93 -6.96
C SER A 254 19.53 -19.44 -7.25
N ALA A 255 20.13 -19.85 -8.36
CA ALA A 255 20.27 -21.28 -8.67
C ALA A 255 21.31 -21.94 -7.74
N LEU A 256 22.40 -21.24 -7.44
CA LEU A 256 23.38 -21.67 -6.46
C LEU A 256 22.75 -21.87 -5.07
N ILE A 257 21.96 -20.90 -4.58
CA ILE A 257 21.23 -21.04 -3.30
C ILE A 257 20.36 -22.30 -3.31
N ARG A 258 19.58 -22.54 -4.38
CA ARG A 258 18.73 -23.75 -4.50
C ARG A 258 19.54 -25.04 -4.59
N GLN A 259 20.67 -25.03 -5.29
CA GLN A 259 21.57 -26.18 -5.38
C GLN A 259 22.12 -26.53 -4.00
N ILE A 260 22.63 -25.52 -3.28
CA ILE A 260 23.19 -25.69 -1.95
C ILE A 260 22.13 -26.17 -0.96
N ALA A 261 20.94 -25.55 -0.97
CA ALA A 261 19.81 -25.95 -0.13
C ALA A 261 19.42 -27.43 -0.31
N ARG A 262 19.55 -27.99 -1.53
CA ARG A 262 19.31 -29.41 -1.82
C ARG A 262 20.46 -30.32 -1.41
N SER A 263 21.69 -29.80 -1.38
CA SER A 263 22.90 -30.58 -1.04
C SER A 263 23.13 -30.71 0.46
N ILE A 264 22.71 -29.72 1.26
CA ILE A 264 22.86 -29.74 2.72
C ILE A 264 21.77 -30.61 3.35
N ASN A 265 22.17 -31.76 3.92
CA ASN A 265 21.29 -32.70 4.61
C ASN A 265 21.58 -32.83 6.12
N GLU A 266 22.63 -32.16 6.61
CA GLU A 266 23.04 -32.10 8.02
C GLU A 266 22.75 -30.71 8.60
N ASP A 267 22.90 -30.55 9.92
CA ASP A 267 22.82 -29.25 10.61
C ASP A 267 21.51 -28.48 10.37
N LEU A 268 20.37 -29.16 10.22
CA LEU A 268 19.09 -28.53 9.85
C LEU A 268 18.61 -27.48 10.88
N ASP A 269 19.07 -27.57 12.11
CA ASP A 269 18.79 -26.61 13.19
C ASP A 269 19.75 -25.40 13.22
N SER A 270 20.75 -25.34 12.34
CA SER A 270 21.62 -24.18 12.16
C SER A 270 20.84 -22.99 11.59
N ALA A 271 21.13 -21.76 12.08
CA ALA A 271 20.55 -20.55 11.51
C ALA A 271 20.98 -20.33 10.04
N CYS A 272 22.23 -20.67 9.69
CA CYS A 272 22.72 -20.64 8.31
C CYS A 272 21.90 -21.56 7.41
N VAL A 273 21.75 -22.82 7.82
CA VAL A 273 21.08 -23.84 7.01
C VAL A 273 19.60 -23.51 6.86
N ARG A 274 18.92 -23.06 7.92
CA ARG A 274 17.54 -22.58 7.83
C ARG A 274 17.38 -21.42 6.85
N MET A 275 18.29 -20.44 6.87
CA MET A 275 18.26 -19.29 5.95
C MET A 275 18.47 -19.71 4.49
N ILE A 276 19.39 -20.65 4.23
CA ILE A 276 19.65 -21.17 2.88
C ILE A 276 18.47 -22.00 2.37
N ARG A 277 17.83 -22.78 3.25
CA ARG A 277 16.67 -23.63 2.91
C ARG A 277 15.34 -22.87 2.89
N ASP A 278 15.32 -21.59 3.25
CA ASP A 278 14.13 -20.73 3.15
C ASP A 278 13.81 -20.46 1.66
N SER A 279 12.89 -21.25 1.13
CA SER A 279 12.45 -21.15 -0.27
C SER A 279 11.79 -19.81 -0.56
N ALA A 280 11.02 -19.27 0.39
CA ALA A 280 10.38 -17.96 0.26
C ALA A 280 11.42 -16.84 0.17
N LEU A 281 12.51 -16.93 0.94
CA LEU A 281 13.62 -15.98 0.85
C LEU A 281 14.32 -16.07 -0.50
N THR A 282 14.52 -17.29 -1.01
CA THR A 282 15.10 -17.53 -2.33
C THR A 282 14.21 -17.00 -3.47
N GLU A 283 12.89 -17.15 -3.35
CA GLU A 283 11.91 -16.59 -4.28
C GLU A 283 11.90 -15.07 -4.25
N LEU A 284 11.90 -14.46 -3.07
CA LEU A 284 12.01 -13.01 -2.88
C LEU A 284 13.29 -12.47 -3.52
N TYR A 285 14.43 -13.12 -3.26
CA TYR A 285 15.71 -12.79 -3.86
C TYR A 285 15.69 -12.88 -5.40
N THR A 286 15.03 -13.91 -5.94
CA THR A 286 14.86 -14.09 -7.40
C THR A 286 13.93 -13.01 -8.00
N ALA A 287 12.86 -12.64 -7.28
CA ALA A 287 11.94 -11.60 -7.71
C ALA A 287 12.59 -10.21 -7.72
N ALA A 288 13.43 -9.92 -6.72
CA ALA A 288 14.26 -8.71 -6.66
C ALA A 288 15.21 -8.62 -7.86
N ALA A 289 15.86 -9.74 -8.22
CA ALA A 289 16.79 -9.79 -9.35
C ALA A 289 16.12 -9.53 -10.71
N THR A 290 14.81 -9.80 -10.83
CA THR A 290 14.05 -9.75 -12.09
C THR A 290 13.20 -8.49 -12.28
N HIS A 291 13.23 -7.55 -11.32
CA HIS A 291 12.28 -6.42 -11.22
C HIS A 291 10.80 -6.82 -11.26
N ARG A 292 10.49 -8.12 -11.08
CA ARG A 292 9.11 -8.60 -11.02
C ARG A 292 8.33 -7.94 -9.89
N ALA A 293 9.05 -7.52 -8.83
CA ALA A 293 8.50 -6.74 -7.72
C ALA A 293 7.92 -5.38 -8.13
N HIS A 294 8.40 -4.76 -9.22
CA HIS A 294 7.82 -3.52 -9.77
C HIS A 294 6.57 -3.80 -10.62
N LEU A 295 6.68 -4.76 -11.56
CA LEU A 295 5.70 -4.98 -12.62
C LEU A 295 4.40 -5.68 -12.20
N LYS A 296 4.44 -6.45 -11.10
CA LYS A 296 3.34 -7.34 -10.71
C LYS A 296 2.93 -7.14 -9.25
N PRO A 297 2.62 -5.91 -8.80
CA PRO A 297 2.29 -5.63 -7.40
C PRO A 297 1.05 -6.39 -6.91
N GLY A 298 0.05 -6.58 -7.77
CA GLY A 298 -1.22 -7.23 -7.43
C GLY A 298 -1.19 -8.75 -7.55
N GLN A 299 -0.24 -9.31 -8.32
CA GLN A 299 -0.04 -10.76 -8.43
C GLN A 299 0.99 -11.28 -7.42
N LEU A 300 1.87 -10.40 -6.96
CA LEU A 300 2.71 -10.57 -5.78
C LEU A 300 2.04 -9.79 -4.65
N HIS A 301 0.85 -10.18 -4.22
CA HIS A 301 0.37 -9.72 -2.91
C HIS A 301 1.53 -9.90 -1.94
N PRO A 302 1.98 -8.86 -1.21
CA PRO A 302 3.08 -9.02 -0.29
C PRO A 302 2.59 -9.96 0.81
N GLY A 303 2.78 -11.26 0.59
CA GLY A 303 2.56 -12.26 1.61
C GLY A 303 3.48 -11.97 2.78
N PRO A 304 3.33 -12.74 3.87
CA PRO A 304 4.28 -12.68 4.97
C PRO A 304 5.71 -12.73 4.42
N LEU A 305 6.57 -11.88 4.96
CA LEU A 305 7.99 -11.93 4.62
C LEU A 305 8.52 -13.34 4.93
N PRO A 306 9.53 -13.78 4.17
CA PRO A 306 10.20 -15.06 4.44
C PRO A 306 10.51 -15.20 5.94
N PRO A 307 10.20 -16.34 6.57
CA PRO A 307 10.29 -16.48 8.03
C PRO A 307 11.66 -16.10 8.61
N THR A 308 12.74 -16.44 7.90
CA THR A 308 14.10 -16.12 8.35
C THR A 308 14.41 -14.62 8.25
N LEU A 309 13.92 -13.94 7.21
CA LEU A 309 14.01 -12.48 7.08
C LEU A 309 13.16 -11.79 8.16
N LEU A 310 11.91 -12.22 8.36
CA LEU A 310 11.02 -11.63 9.36
C LEU A 310 11.61 -11.76 10.78
N THR A 311 12.16 -12.93 11.12
CA THR A 311 12.82 -13.15 12.43
C THR A 311 14.00 -12.21 12.65
N VAL A 312 14.81 -11.97 11.61
CA VAL A 312 15.95 -11.05 11.69
C VAL A 312 15.47 -9.60 11.85
N ILE A 313 14.45 -9.20 11.09
CA ILE A 313 13.83 -7.87 11.21
C ILE A 313 13.28 -7.69 12.62
N GLU A 314 12.52 -8.63 13.15
CA GLU A 314 11.93 -8.56 14.50
C GLU A 314 12.99 -8.43 15.59
N ARG A 315 14.06 -9.22 15.50
CA ARG A 315 15.18 -9.13 16.44
C ARG A 315 15.86 -7.78 16.38
N TRP A 316 16.03 -7.22 15.18
CA TRP A 316 16.60 -5.90 14.99
C TRP A 316 15.67 -4.79 15.50
N GLU A 317 14.37 -4.82 15.16
CA GLU A 317 13.35 -3.85 15.59
C GLU A 317 13.29 -3.73 17.12
N ASN A 318 13.34 -4.88 17.82
CA ASN A 318 13.34 -4.92 19.29
C ASN A 318 14.55 -4.22 19.92
N GLY A 319 15.68 -4.19 19.20
CA GLY A 319 16.91 -3.52 19.63
C GLY A 319 17.13 -2.14 19.00
N ASP A 320 16.23 -1.67 18.12
CA ASP A 320 16.44 -0.43 17.37
C ASP A 320 16.25 0.80 18.26
N ARG A 321 17.28 1.67 18.28
CA ARG A 321 17.27 2.90 19.07
C ARG A 321 16.31 3.95 18.51
N ALA A 322 16.02 3.91 17.20
CA ALA A 322 15.09 4.86 16.59
C ALA A 322 13.71 4.82 17.23
N ASN A 323 13.24 3.63 17.64
CA ASN A 323 11.93 3.49 18.27
C ASN A 323 11.82 4.30 19.57
N ARG A 324 12.88 4.32 20.39
CA ARG A 324 12.92 5.13 21.61
C ARG A 324 12.97 6.62 21.28
N LEU A 325 13.83 7.02 20.34
CA LEU A 325 13.98 8.41 19.95
C LEU A 325 12.70 8.99 19.33
N ILE A 326 11.96 8.19 18.55
CA ILE A 326 10.63 8.58 18.05
C ILE A 326 9.66 8.75 19.22
N ALA A 327 9.63 7.81 20.17
CA ALA A 327 8.76 7.91 21.34
C ALA A 327 9.07 9.14 22.21
N ASP A 328 10.34 9.52 22.33
CA ASP A 328 10.79 10.70 23.09
C ASP A 328 10.27 12.02 22.47
N THR A 329 9.92 12.03 21.18
CA THR A 329 9.23 13.18 20.53
C THR A 329 7.72 13.23 20.81
N GLY A 330 7.19 12.33 21.65
CA GLY A 330 5.76 12.17 21.93
C GLY A 330 4.98 11.50 20.80
N GLN A 331 5.68 10.88 19.85
CA GLN A 331 5.09 10.26 18.67
C GLN A 331 5.02 8.72 18.80
N THR A 332 4.16 8.08 18.01
CA THR A 332 4.03 6.62 18.02
C THR A 332 5.14 5.97 17.16
N ALA A 333 5.91 5.08 17.76
CA ALA A 333 6.97 4.35 17.07
C ALA A 333 6.48 3.01 16.49
N TRP A 334 5.62 3.03 15.47
CA TRP A 334 5.04 1.81 14.88
C TRP A 334 6.09 0.75 14.46
N PRO A 335 5.73 -0.54 14.39
CA PRO A 335 6.61 -1.56 13.81
C PRO A 335 6.98 -1.21 12.36
N VAL A 336 8.18 -1.61 11.93
CA VAL A 336 8.71 -1.39 10.57
C VAL A 336 7.88 -2.12 9.53
N VAL A 337 7.56 -3.37 9.78
CA VAL A 337 6.78 -4.20 8.87
C VAL A 337 5.28 -4.27 9.21
N GLY A 338 4.81 -3.37 10.09
CA GLY A 338 3.44 -3.38 10.60
C GLY A 338 3.17 -4.47 11.65
N SER A 339 1.99 -4.47 12.27
CA SER A 339 1.59 -5.51 13.23
C SER A 339 1.13 -6.80 12.53
N GLY A 340 0.67 -6.69 11.29
CA GLY A 340 -0.07 -7.72 10.56
C GLY A 340 -1.52 -7.85 11.01
N ASP A 341 -1.99 -7.01 11.94
CA ASP A 341 -3.33 -7.11 12.52
C ASP A 341 -4.37 -6.46 11.60
N VAL A 342 -5.53 -7.11 11.48
CA VAL A 342 -6.69 -6.59 10.74
C VAL A 342 -7.85 -6.41 11.70
N LEU A 343 -8.38 -5.18 11.79
CA LEU A 343 -9.51 -4.85 12.63
C LEU A 343 -10.81 -4.88 11.84
N ALA A 344 -11.76 -5.71 12.26
CA ALA A 344 -13.13 -5.72 11.78
C ALA A 344 -14.06 -4.96 12.72
N LEU A 345 -14.89 -4.08 12.17
CA LEU A 345 -16.07 -3.56 12.85
C LEU A 345 -17.31 -4.23 12.26
N VAL A 346 -18.18 -4.75 13.11
CA VAL A 346 -19.38 -5.51 12.71
C VAL A 346 -20.56 -5.11 13.57
N GLY A 347 -21.63 -4.59 12.96
CA GLY A 347 -22.90 -4.34 13.66
C GLY A 347 -23.63 -5.63 14.02
N VAL A 348 -24.08 -5.77 15.27
CA VAL A 348 -24.88 -6.93 15.70
C VAL A 348 -26.36 -6.59 15.70
N GLY A 349 -27.13 -7.34 14.92
CA GLY A 349 -28.59 -7.20 14.85
C GLY A 349 -29.32 -7.85 16.02
N LEU A 350 -30.65 -7.67 16.06
CA LEU A 350 -31.51 -8.24 17.10
C LEU A 350 -31.55 -9.77 17.09
N ASP A 351 -31.82 -10.36 18.24
CA ASP A 351 -32.00 -11.81 18.39
C ASP A 351 -33.27 -12.29 17.67
N ARG A 352 -33.23 -13.51 17.11
CA ARG A 352 -34.39 -14.14 16.43
C ARG A 352 -34.25 -15.66 16.36
N GLU A 353 -35.34 -16.34 16.06
CA GLU A 353 -35.33 -17.81 15.92
C GLU A 353 -34.37 -18.26 14.80
N GLY A 354 -33.60 -19.33 15.05
CA GLY A 354 -32.61 -19.88 14.10
C GLY A 354 -31.33 -19.05 13.93
N VAL A 355 -31.18 -17.94 14.66
CA VAL A 355 -30.06 -17.01 14.46
C VAL A 355 -28.70 -17.59 14.85
N GLU A 356 -28.64 -18.60 15.73
CA GLU A 356 -27.36 -19.17 16.17
C GLU A 356 -26.60 -19.88 15.03
N VAL A 357 -27.36 -20.51 14.11
CA VAL A 357 -26.80 -21.13 12.90
C VAL A 357 -26.31 -20.03 11.97
N GLU A 358 -27.09 -18.97 11.78
CA GLU A 358 -26.70 -17.83 10.96
C GLU A 358 -25.47 -17.11 11.50
N ASP A 359 -25.40 -16.90 12.81
CA ASP A 359 -24.27 -16.27 13.51
C ASP A 359 -22.98 -17.05 13.31
N ARG A 360 -23.07 -18.38 13.37
CA ARG A 360 -21.93 -19.26 13.08
C ARG A 360 -21.41 -19.05 11.66
N HIS A 361 -22.28 -19.19 10.66
CA HIS A 361 -21.87 -19.06 9.26
C HIS A 361 -21.37 -17.64 8.95
N THR A 362 -22.02 -16.61 9.52
CA THR A 362 -21.60 -15.22 9.34
C THR A 362 -20.22 -14.99 9.93
N ALA A 363 -19.95 -15.49 11.13
CA ALA A 363 -18.62 -15.43 11.74
C ALA A 363 -17.57 -16.16 10.89
N GLU A 364 -17.87 -17.36 10.39
CA GLU A 364 -16.96 -18.14 9.53
C GLU A 364 -16.60 -17.38 8.24
N VAL A 365 -17.58 -16.73 7.60
CA VAL A 365 -17.35 -15.94 6.37
C VAL A 365 -16.53 -14.67 6.67
N ILE A 366 -16.83 -13.96 7.77
CA ILE A 366 -16.05 -12.78 8.21
C ILE A 366 -14.60 -13.18 8.48
N LEU A 367 -14.39 -14.25 9.25
CA LEU A 367 -13.06 -14.74 9.60
C LEU A 367 -12.27 -15.17 8.38
N THR A 368 -12.92 -15.85 7.42
CA THR A 368 -12.29 -16.23 6.15
C THR A 368 -11.77 -15.02 5.40
N GLU A 369 -12.54 -13.94 5.31
CA GLU A 369 -12.11 -12.71 4.64
C GLU A 369 -11.01 -11.99 5.43
N LEU A 370 -11.09 -11.95 6.75
CA LEU A 370 -10.05 -11.36 7.60
C LEU A 370 -8.73 -12.11 7.50
N TRP A 371 -8.73 -13.44 7.51
CA TRP A 371 -7.53 -14.23 7.30
C TRP A 371 -6.94 -14.00 5.92
N LYS A 372 -7.76 -14.01 4.87
CA LYS A 372 -7.30 -13.70 3.50
C LYS A 372 -6.63 -12.34 3.40
N ARG A 373 -7.11 -11.34 4.15
CA ARG A 373 -6.52 -10.00 4.22
C ARG A 373 -5.24 -9.97 5.04
N ARG A 374 -5.24 -10.66 6.19
CA ARG A 374 -4.04 -10.84 7.02
C ARG A 374 -2.87 -11.39 6.22
N GLU A 375 -3.11 -12.37 5.35
CA GLU A 375 -2.07 -12.98 4.51
C GLU A 375 -1.50 -12.02 3.44
N ARG A 376 -1.95 -10.75 3.36
CA ARG A 376 -1.40 -9.70 2.48
C ARG A 376 -0.44 -8.74 3.18
N PHE A 377 -0.20 -8.93 4.47
CA PHE A 377 0.76 -8.10 5.21
C PHE A 377 2.11 -8.81 5.30
N LEU A 378 3.15 -8.00 5.47
CA LEU A 378 4.53 -8.45 5.63
C LEU A 378 4.74 -9.31 6.88
N ARG A 379 3.82 -9.22 7.84
CA ARG A 379 3.75 -10.03 9.04
C ARG A 379 2.36 -10.66 9.15
N ARG A 380 2.31 -11.87 9.71
CA ARG A 380 1.05 -12.51 10.08
C ARG A 380 0.65 -12.07 11.49
N GLY A 381 -0.33 -11.15 11.60
CA GLY A 381 -0.86 -10.69 12.88
C GLY A 381 -2.12 -11.43 13.34
N MET A 382 -2.93 -10.76 14.15
CA MET A 382 -4.21 -11.28 14.63
C MET A 382 -5.39 -10.71 13.85
N ALA A 383 -6.42 -11.54 13.64
CA ALA A 383 -7.72 -11.04 13.22
C ALA A 383 -8.44 -10.47 14.45
N ARG A 384 -8.77 -9.19 14.44
CA ARG A 384 -9.45 -8.51 15.54
C ARG A 384 -10.87 -8.18 15.13
N ILE A 385 -11.84 -8.47 15.99
CA ILE A 385 -13.25 -8.21 15.72
C ILE A 385 -13.82 -7.37 16.86
N ARG A 386 -14.51 -6.28 16.50
CA ARG A 386 -15.31 -5.48 17.44
C ARG A 386 -16.77 -5.57 17.00
N LEU A 387 -17.55 -6.26 17.83
CA LEU A 387 -18.98 -6.43 17.67
C LEU A 387 -19.69 -5.22 18.28
N LEU A 388 -20.31 -4.41 17.45
CA LEU A 388 -21.03 -3.21 17.86
C LEU A 388 -22.44 -3.59 18.28
N ALA A 389 -22.76 -3.45 19.56
CA ALA A 389 -24.02 -3.91 20.12
C ALA A 389 -24.82 -2.76 20.75
N SER A 390 -26.09 -2.68 20.37
CA SER A 390 -27.07 -1.88 21.09
C SER A 390 -27.47 -2.59 22.40
N PRO A 391 -28.15 -1.93 23.33
CA PRO A 391 -28.66 -2.58 24.54
C PRO A 391 -29.46 -3.85 24.24
N GLU A 392 -30.22 -3.86 23.15
CA GLU A 392 -31.08 -4.95 22.73
C GLU A 392 -30.33 -6.11 22.04
N SER A 393 -29.17 -5.86 21.44
CA SER A 393 -28.35 -6.89 20.78
C SER A 393 -27.15 -7.37 21.60
N LEU A 394 -26.97 -6.83 22.81
CA LEU A 394 -25.82 -7.08 23.68
C LEU A 394 -25.63 -8.56 24.02
N ASP A 395 -26.68 -9.25 24.44
CA ASP A 395 -26.58 -10.67 24.82
C ASP A 395 -26.21 -11.55 23.63
N ARG A 396 -26.77 -11.27 22.45
CA ARG A 396 -26.39 -11.94 21.21
C ARG A 396 -24.92 -11.67 20.87
N ALA A 397 -24.47 -10.42 20.93
CA ALA A 397 -23.07 -10.07 20.68
C ALA A 397 -22.10 -10.80 21.61
N ARG A 398 -22.44 -10.89 22.91
CA ARG A 398 -21.65 -11.64 23.90
C ARG A 398 -21.63 -13.14 23.61
N ARG A 399 -22.73 -13.73 23.15
CA ARG A 399 -22.76 -15.15 22.73
C ARG A 399 -21.86 -15.40 21.52
N ILE A 400 -21.93 -14.55 20.49
CA ILE A 400 -21.08 -14.62 19.30
C ILE A 400 -19.60 -14.51 19.71
N ALA A 401 -19.25 -13.50 20.51
CA ALA A 401 -17.88 -13.30 20.98
C ALA A 401 -17.35 -14.54 21.72
N ARG A 402 -18.09 -15.08 22.71
CA ARG A 402 -17.69 -16.30 23.44
C ARG A 402 -17.45 -17.47 22.50
N LYS A 403 -18.33 -17.70 21.53
CA LYS A 403 -18.21 -18.80 20.58
C LYS A 403 -16.96 -18.68 19.71
N ILE A 404 -16.68 -17.48 19.19
CA ILE A 404 -15.47 -17.22 18.40
C ILE A 404 -14.22 -17.44 19.26
N THR A 405 -14.15 -16.85 20.46
CA THR A 405 -12.99 -17.01 21.38
C THR A 405 -12.74 -18.46 21.76
N MET A 406 -13.78 -19.26 21.98
CA MET A 406 -13.64 -20.68 22.32
C MET A 406 -13.19 -21.54 21.12
N THR A 407 -13.45 -21.09 19.89
CA THR A 407 -13.20 -21.88 18.68
C THR A 407 -11.87 -21.52 18.02
N TYR A 408 -11.46 -20.24 18.06
CA TYR A 408 -10.33 -19.72 17.32
C TYR A 408 -9.34 -19.02 18.26
N ALA A 409 -8.14 -19.59 18.40
CA ALA A 409 -7.10 -19.06 19.27
C ALA A 409 -6.36 -17.83 18.69
N ASP A 410 -6.43 -17.62 17.37
CA ASP A 410 -5.74 -16.53 16.65
C ASP A 410 -6.64 -15.31 16.36
N VAL A 411 -7.76 -15.20 17.07
CA VAL A 411 -8.78 -14.16 16.90
C VAL A 411 -9.03 -13.41 18.22
N ASP A 412 -8.92 -12.09 18.20
CA ASP A 412 -9.29 -11.20 19.32
C ASP A 412 -10.65 -10.58 19.06
N VAL A 413 -11.70 -11.12 19.68
CA VAL A 413 -13.07 -10.61 19.57
C VAL A 413 -13.51 -9.92 20.86
N ARG A 414 -14.08 -8.72 20.73
CA ARG A 414 -14.66 -7.96 21.85
C ARG A 414 -15.98 -7.31 21.45
N VAL A 415 -16.81 -7.01 22.44
CA VAL A 415 -18.09 -6.31 22.25
C VAL A 415 -17.92 -4.85 22.65
N VAL A 416 -18.36 -3.94 21.78
CA VAL A 416 -18.53 -2.53 22.08
C VAL A 416 -20.00 -2.33 22.46
N GLU A 417 -20.23 -2.02 23.73
CA GLU A 417 -21.56 -1.93 24.32
C GLU A 417 -22.13 -0.50 24.20
N GLY A 418 -23.46 -0.37 24.29
CA GLY A 418 -24.13 0.94 24.34
C GLY A 418 -24.20 1.67 23.00
N VAL A 419 -24.08 0.96 21.88
CA VAL A 419 -24.13 1.54 20.53
C VAL A 419 -25.58 1.90 20.17
N GLN A 420 -25.97 3.15 20.41
CA GLN A 420 -27.32 3.66 20.15
C GLN A 420 -27.33 5.19 19.93
N GLY A 421 -28.41 5.69 19.33
CA GLY A 421 -28.62 7.11 19.06
C GLY A 421 -28.25 7.52 17.63
N GLY A 422 -28.05 8.83 17.42
CA GLY A 422 -27.63 9.38 16.14
C GLY A 422 -26.22 8.97 15.72
N VAL A 423 -25.88 9.27 14.46
CA VAL A 423 -24.62 8.84 13.83
C VAL A 423 -23.38 9.31 14.61
N ASP A 424 -23.36 10.56 15.10
CA ASP A 424 -22.25 11.10 15.89
C ASP A 424 -22.07 10.35 17.21
N ARG A 425 -23.17 10.05 17.92
CA ARG A 425 -23.11 9.34 19.20
C ARG A 425 -22.61 7.91 19.02
N VAL A 426 -23.04 7.24 17.95
CA VAL A 426 -22.51 5.92 17.59
C VAL A 426 -21.02 6.02 17.26
N ARG A 427 -20.61 7.00 16.44
CA ARG A 427 -19.19 7.23 16.11
C ARG A 427 -18.36 7.38 17.38
N ASP A 428 -18.76 8.28 18.26
CA ASP A 428 -17.99 8.64 19.46
C ASP A 428 -17.88 7.46 20.42
N THR A 429 -18.99 6.74 20.66
CA THR A 429 -18.99 5.49 21.46
C THR A 429 -17.98 4.48 20.93
N VAL A 430 -17.95 4.26 19.61
CA VAL A 430 -17.06 3.28 18.98
C VAL A 430 -15.61 3.75 19.02
N VAL A 431 -15.34 5.03 18.73
CA VAL A 431 -13.99 5.61 18.78
C VAL A 431 -13.42 5.61 20.20
N ASP A 432 -14.23 5.95 21.20
CA ASP A 432 -13.81 5.94 22.60
C ASP A 432 -13.54 4.52 23.10
N ALA A 433 -14.36 3.54 22.70
CA ALA A 433 -14.10 2.13 22.99
C ALA A 433 -12.77 1.65 22.39
N MET A 434 -12.46 2.03 21.15
CA MET A 434 -11.18 1.70 20.52
C MET A 434 -10.00 2.41 21.19
N ARG A 435 -10.21 3.65 21.65
CA ARG A 435 -9.20 4.45 22.37
C ARG A 435 -8.91 3.92 23.77
N ALA A 436 -9.90 3.32 24.43
CA ALA A 436 -9.77 2.74 25.77
C ALA A 436 -8.95 1.45 25.79
N GLU A 437 -8.63 0.87 24.64
CA GLU A 437 -7.77 -0.31 24.55
C GLU A 437 -6.29 0.02 24.84
N ALA A 438 -5.43 -1.01 24.77
CA ALA A 438 -4.01 -0.88 25.06
C ALA A 438 -3.38 0.28 24.27
N GLN A 439 -2.53 1.04 24.95
CA GLN A 439 -1.77 2.12 24.32
C GLN A 439 -0.84 1.56 23.24
N PRO A 440 -0.59 2.31 22.15
CA PRO A 440 0.32 1.87 21.12
C PRO A 440 1.71 1.69 21.72
N THR A 441 2.26 0.49 21.60
CA THR A 441 3.64 0.23 22.03
C THR A 441 4.60 0.27 20.86
N GLY A 442 4.06 0.30 19.62
CA GLY A 442 4.90 0.22 18.43
C GLY A 442 5.53 -1.15 18.22
N ARG A 443 5.14 -2.14 19.02
CA ARG A 443 5.67 -3.50 18.99
C ARG A 443 4.60 -4.47 18.51
N THR A 444 5.06 -5.53 17.88
CA THR A 444 4.24 -6.67 17.52
C THR A 444 3.52 -7.23 18.74
N GLY A 445 2.23 -7.55 18.60
CA GLY A 445 1.46 -8.16 19.68
C GLY A 445 1.13 -7.22 20.85
N SER A 446 1.24 -5.90 20.67
CA SER A 446 0.95 -4.88 21.70
C SER A 446 -0.47 -4.93 22.27
N GLY A 447 -1.39 -5.58 21.56
CA GLY A 447 -2.81 -5.52 21.87
C GLY A 447 -3.48 -4.21 21.41
N SER A 448 -2.72 -3.20 20.97
CA SER A 448 -3.25 -1.88 20.64
C SER A 448 -3.98 -1.85 19.30
N LEU A 449 -5.17 -1.24 19.28
CA LEU A 449 -5.90 -1.00 18.04
C LEU A 449 -5.32 0.13 17.18
N ARG A 450 -4.33 0.88 17.67
CA ARG A 450 -3.60 1.88 16.86
C ARG A 450 -2.47 1.27 16.03
N ASP A 451 -2.04 0.06 16.37
CA ASP A 451 -0.97 -0.65 15.65
C ASP A 451 -1.52 -1.48 14.46
N VAL A 452 -2.84 -1.58 14.29
CA VAL A 452 -3.49 -2.36 13.21
C VAL A 452 -3.10 -1.86 11.82
N ASP A 453 -2.94 -2.76 10.86
CA ASP A 453 -2.50 -2.44 9.50
C ASP A 453 -3.65 -2.24 8.51
N GLU A 454 -4.87 -2.67 8.85
CA GLU A 454 -6.08 -2.41 8.07
C GLU A 454 -7.33 -2.45 8.95
N ILE A 455 -8.31 -1.62 8.60
CA ILE A 455 -9.67 -1.67 9.15
C ILE A 455 -10.65 -2.14 8.07
N VAL A 456 -11.53 -3.06 8.42
CA VAL A 456 -12.57 -3.61 7.55
C VAL A 456 -13.93 -3.39 8.23
N LEU A 457 -14.85 -2.74 7.52
CA LEU A 457 -16.23 -2.59 7.98
C LEU A 457 -17.09 -3.66 7.31
N PHE A 458 -17.76 -4.48 8.10
CA PHE A 458 -18.74 -5.43 7.58
C PHE A 458 -20.15 -4.87 7.78
N LEU A 459 -20.68 -4.30 6.72
CA LEU A 459 -21.98 -3.66 6.67
C LEU A 459 -23.03 -4.73 6.42
N ASN A 460 -23.96 -4.89 7.37
CA ASN A 460 -25.08 -5.82 7.28
C ASN A 460 -26.39 -5.03 7.11
N PRO A 461 -27.51 -5.65 6.73
CA PRO A 461 -28.82 -4.99 6.70
C PRO A 461 -29.39 -4.66 8.11
N GLY A 462 -28.53 -4.46 9.11
CA GLY A 462 -28.91 -4.01 10.45
C GLY A 462 -29.40 -2.56 10.49
N PRO A 463 -29.60 -1.98 11.69
CA PRO A 463 -30.11 -0.60 11.83
C PRO A 463 -29.24 0.39 11.03
N PRO A 464 -29.82 1.14 10.07
CA PRO A 464 -29.06 2.02 9.18
C PRO A 464 -28.17 3.02 9.93
N LEU A 465 -28.67 3.62 11.01
CA LEU A 465 -27.92 4.59 11.83
C LEU A 465 -26.65 3.97 12.45
N THR A 466 -26.71 2.73 12.93
CA THR A 466 -25.54 2.02 13.47
C THR A 466 -24.48 1.83 12.39
N ASN A 467 -24.88 1.44 11.18
CA ASN A 467 -23.94 1.27 10.08
C ASN A 467 -23.30 2.59 9.64
N TYR A 468 -24.06 3.69 9.57
CA TYR A 468 -23.49 5.00 9.26
C TYR A 468 -22.54 5.48 10.36
N GLY A 469 -22.87 5.26 11.63
CA GLY A 469 -21.96 5.56 12.74
C GLY A 469 -20.71 4.68 12.76
N MET A 470 -20.82 3.42 12.33
CA MET A 470 -19.68 2.53 12.12
C MET A 470 -18.78 3.00 10.97
N ILE A 471 -19.35 3.49 9.85
CA ILE A 471 -18.60 4.11 8.75
C ILE A 471 -17.82 5.32 9.27
N ALA A 472 -18.51 6.21 9.99
CA ALA A 472 -17.90 7.38 10.62
C ALA A 472 -16.74 7.01 11.56
N ALA A 473 -16.94 6.02 12.43
CA ALA A 473 -15.91 5.54 13.36
C ALA A 473 -14.72 4.91 12.61
N GLY A 474 -15.00 4.12 11.57
CA GLY A 474 -13.98 3.50 10.72
C GLY A 474 -13.09 4.54 10.03
N VAL A 475 -13.69 5.61 9.48
CA VAL A 475 -12.95 6.74 8.90
C VAL A 475 -12.08 7.42 9.96
N ALA A 476 -12.66 7.84 11.10
CA ALA A 476 -11.92 8.52 12.17
C ALA A 476 -10.76 7.67 12.71
N TRP A 477 -10.98 6.37 12.92
CA TRP A 477 -9.96 5.49 13.43
C TRP A 477 -8.88 5.16 12.39
N SER A 478 -9.24 5.01 11.11
CA SER A 478 -8.26 4.79 10.04
C SER A 478 -7.27 5.96 9.90
N LEU A 479 -7.74 7.20 10.11
CA LEU A 479 -6.90 8.40 10.14
C LEU A 479 -6.03 8.45 11.40
N THR A 480 -6.55 8.00 12.54
CA THR A 480 -5.82 7.93 13.82
C THR A 480 -4.74 6.86 13.80
N ALA A 481 -5.04 5.68 13.27
CA ALA A 481 -4.10 4.57 13.09
C ALA A 481 -3.23 4.76 11.84
N ALA A 482 -3.53 5.73 10.98
CA ALA A 482 -2.88 5.95 9.69
C ALA A 482 -2.86 4.70 8.79
N CYS A 483 -3.92 3.89 8.79
CA CYS A 483 -4.03 2.65 8.05
C CYS A 483 -5.15 2.70 6.98
N PRO A 484 -5.17 1.77 6.01
CA PRO A 484 -6.24 1.65 5.03
C PRO A 484 -7.57 1.24 5.67
N LEU A 485 -8.67 1.67 5.04
CA LEU A 485 -10.03 1.30 5.38
C LEU A 485 -10.66 0.57 4.17
N SER A 486 -11.32 -0.56 4.43
CA SER A 486 -12.08 -1.33 3.44
C SER A 486 -13.52 -1.48 3.91
N MET A 487 -14.48 -1.42 2.98
CA MET A 487 -15.90 -1.67 3.29
C MET A 487 -16.39 -2.91 2.55
N MET A 488 -17.12 -3.74 3.29
CA MET A 488 -17.64 -5.04 2.86
C MET A 488 -19.13 -5.11 3.13
N GLU A 489 -19.85 -5.73 2.21
CA GLU A 489 -21.27 -6.02 2.35
C GLU A 489 -21.47 -7.47 2.81
N LEU A 490 -22.18 -7.65 3.92
CA LEU A 490 -22.69 -8.95 4.35
C LEU A 490 -24.07 -9.16 3.74
N THR A 491 -24.12 -9.98 2.69
CA THR A 491 -25.34 -10.33 1.96
C THR A 491 -25.77 -11.76 2.27
N ARG A 492 -27.02 -12.10 1.90
CA ARG A 492 -27.50 -13.49 1.90
C ARG A 492 -27.76 -13.93 0.46
N VAL A 493 -27.24 -15.10 0.09
CA VAL A 493 -27.59 -15.79 -1.15
C VAL A 493 -28.29 -17.08 -0.78
N GLY A 494 -29.61 -17.11 -0.91
CA GLY A 494 -30.43 -18.14 -0.28
C GLY A 494 -30.32 -18.08 1.25
N SER A 495 -29.95 -19.20 1.88
CA SER A 495 -29.73 -19.31 3.33
C SER A 495 -28.28 -19.05 3.75
N SER A 496 -27.34 -18.93 2.82
CA SER A 496 -25.90 -18.81 3.11
C SER A 496 -25.46 -17.35 3.16
N PRO A 497 -24.81 -16.89 4.24
CA PRO A 497 -24.20 -15.57 4.27
C PRO A 497 -23.02 -15.52 3.29
N GLN A 498 -22.83 -14.37 2.64
CA GLN A 498 -21.71 -14.11 1.75
C GLN A 498 -21.21 -12.69 1.95
N VAL A 499 -19.89 -12.54 1.99
CA VAL A 499 -19.23 -11.23 1.89
C VAL A 499 -19.10 -10.86 0.42
N ARG A 500 -19.63 -9.70 0.06
CA ARG A 500 -19.51 -9.09 -1.27
C ARG A 500 -18.84 -7.71 -1.16
N GLY A 501 -18.18 -7.28 -2.22
CA GLY A 501 -17.47 -6.00 -2.25
C GLY A 501 -16.01 -6.10 -1.78
N GLY A 502 -15.44 -4.96 -1.37
CA GLY A 502 -14.06 -4.90 -0.87
C GLY A 502 -13.12 -3.94 -1.58
N ARG A 503 -13.62 -2.83 -2.13
CA ARG A 503 -12.73 -1.74 -2.54
C ARG A 503 -12.19 -1.02 -1.29
N PRO A 504 -10.88 -0.71 -1.23
CA PRO A 504 -10.37 0.17 -0.20
C PRO A 504 -11.06 1.53 -0.37
N VAL A 505 -11.86 1.92 0.61
CA VAL A 505 -12.45 3.26 0.62
C VAL A 505 -11.47 4.13 1.35
N LEU A 506 -10.77 4.98 0.59
CA LEU A 506 -9.75 5.83 1.14
C LEU A 506 -10.36 6.81 2.14
N ALA A 507 -10.04 6.62 3.42
CA ALA A 507 -9.96 7.76 4.32
C ALA A 507 -8.83 8.66 3.80
N ARG A 508 -9.21 9.80 3.23
CA ARG A 508 -8.27 10.73 2.63
C ARG A 508 -7.46 11.42 3.71
N LEU A 509 -6.17 11.58 3.45
CA LEU A 509 -5.36 12.57 4.16
C LEU A 509 -5.67 13.99 3.68
N GLY A 510 -6.17 14.15 2.44
CA GLY A 510 -6.49 15.45 1.86
C GLY A 510 -5.28 16.28 1.40
N ALA A 511 -4.06 15.75 1.52
CA ALA A 511 -2.81 16.47 1.25
C ALA A 511 -2.18 16.08 -0.11
N ASP A 512 -2.92 16.31 -1.20
CA ASP A 512 -2.47 15.97 -2.56
C ASP A 512 -1.13 16.60 -2.92
N ARG A 513 -0.85 17.81 -2.44
CA ARG A 513 0.44 18.47 -2.63
C ARG A 513 1.60 17.64 -2.08
N MET A 514 1.51 17.13 -0.85
CA MET A 514 2.58 16.31 -0.25
C MET A 514 2.70 14.96 -0.96
N LEU A 515 1.58 14.32 -1.28
CA LEU A 515 1.57 13.05 -2.03
C LEU A 515 2.14 13.22 -3.44
N ALA A 516 1.81 14.32 -4.13
CA ALA A 516 2.39 14.69 -5.42
C ALA A 516 3.90 14.91 -5.29
N GLN A 517 4.36 15.65 -4.28
CA GLN A 517 5.78 15.90 -4.05
C GLN A 517 6.55 14.59 -3.81
N LEU A 518 6.01 13.71 -2.97
CA LEU A 518 6.58 12.38 -2.71
C LEU A 518 6.59 11.52 -3.98
N ALA A 519 5.52 11.56 -4.78
CA ALA A 519 5.40 10.82 -6.03
C ALA A 519 6.39 11.34 -7.08
N VAL A 520 6.52 12.67 -7.24
CA VAL A 520 7.55 13.31 -8.08
C VAL A 520 8.93 12.87 -7.63
N SER A 521 9.19 12.87 -6.32
CA SER A 521 10.45 12.43 -5.76
C SER A 521 10.73 10.97 -6.09
N ALA A 522 9.73 10.08 -5.96
CA ALA A 522 9.84 8.67 -6.34
C ALA A 522 10.07 8.48 -7.85
N VAL A 523 9.33 9.19 -8.71
CA VAL A 523 9.51 9.15 -10.17
C VAL A 523 10.89 9.65 -10.59
N LYS A 524 11.39 10.74 -9.99
CA LYS A 524 12.76 11.27 -10.23
C LYS A 524 13.86 10.30 -9.81
N ARG A 525 13.53 9.25 -9.06
CA ARG A 525 14.43 8.16 -8.66
C ARG A 525 14.14 6.85 -9.38
N LEU A 526 13.21 6.89 -10.34
CA LEU A 526 12.69 5.73 -11.06
C LEU A 526 12.05 4.67 -10.15
N ASP A 527 11.62 5.04 -8.94
CA ASP A 527 10.82 4.16 -8.06
C ASP A 527 9.33 4.31 -8.37
N LEU A 528 8.94 3.66 -9.47
CA LEU A 528 7.60 3.76 -10.02
C LEU A 528 6.55 3.00 -9.19
N ARG A 529 6.98 2.03 -8.37
CA ARG A 529 6.10 1.28 -7.46
C ARG A 529 5.65 2.16 -6.30
N THR A 530 6.58 2.86 -5.66
CA THR A 530 6.24 3.79 -4.57
C THR A 530 5.42 4.97 -5.12
N ALA A 531 5.79 5.51 -6.28
CA ALA A 531 4.99 6.52 -6.95
C ALA A 531 3.54 6.05 -7.17
N ARG A 532 3.33 4.84 -7.71
CA ARG A 532 1.99 4.29 -7.92
C ARG A 532 1.19 4.24 -6.62
N ARG A 533 1.79 3.71 -5.55
CA ARG A 533 1.12 3.60 -4.24
C ARG A 533 0.77 4.95 -3.64
N LEU A 534 1.59 5.98 -3.87
CA LEU A 534 1.29 7.35 -3.45
C LEU A 534 0.12 7.94 -4.24
N LEU A 535 0.08 7.72 -5.56
CA LEU A 535 -1.03 8.16 -6.41
C LEU A 535 -2.34 7.43 -6.11
N GLU A 536 -2.28 6.14 -5.81
CA GLU A 536 -3.44 5.35 -5.39
C GLU A 536 -4.09 5.90 -4.10
N ARG A 537 -3.35 6.64 -3.28
CA ARG A 537 -3.80 7.27 -2.01
C ARG A 537 -4.25 8.72 -2.15
N GLY A 538 -3.92 9.36 -3.27
CA GLY A 538 -4.27 10.74 -3.57
C GLY A 538 -5.70 10.91 -4.09
N SER A 539 -6.09 12.15 -4.41
CA SER A 539 -7.36 12.44 -5.07
C SER A 539 -7.44 11.90 -6.51
N ALA A 540 -8.58 12.12 -7.16
CA ALA A 540 -8.81 11.81 -8.57
C ALA A 540 -7.77 12.51 -9.49
N GLN A 541 -7.33 13.72 -9.12
CA GLN A 541 -6.32 14.45 -9.87
C GLN A 541 -4.98 13.67 -9.89
N LEU A 542 -4.53 13.17 -8.73
CA LEU A 542 -3.32 12.33 -8.66
C LEU A 542 -3.50 10.98 -9.37
N ARG A 543 -4.67 10.35 -9.21
CA ARG A 543 -4.97 9.06 -9.85
C ARG A 543 -5.02 9.14 -11.37
N SER A 544 -5.36 10.29 -11.95
CA SER A 544 -5.33 10.49 -13.41
C SER A 544 -3.95 10.23 -14.04
N VAL A 545 -2.88 10.30 -13.25
CA VAL A 545 -1.50 10.05 -13.68
C VAL A 545 -1.14 8.55 -13.69
N LEU A 546 -1.92 7.71 -13.01
CA LEU A 546 -1.63 6.26 -12.85
C LEU A 546 -1.41 5.53 -14.19
N PRO A 547 -2.26 5.66 -15.22
CA PRO A 547 -2.06 4.93 -16.48
C PRO A 547 -0.74 5.28 -17.18
N ALA A 548 -0.35 6.56 -17.12
CA ALA A 548 0.90 7.03 -17.69
C ALA A 548 2.11 6.50 -16.89
N LEU A 549 2.00 6.47 -15.56
CA LEU A 549 3.02 5.91 -14.68
C LEU A 549 3.19 4.40 -14.89
N GLU A 550 2.10 3.64 -15.00
CA GLU A 550 2.13 2.19 -15.27
C GLU A 550 2.75 1.89 -16.63
N SER A 551 2.41 2.68 -17.65
CA SER A 551 3.07 2.58 -18.96
C SER A 551 4.58 2.83 -18.86
N LEU A 552 5.00 3.83 -18.10
CA LEU A 552 6.42 4.10 -17.86
C LEU A 552 7.10 2.92 -17.13
N GLU A 553 6.44 2.34 -16.12
CA GLU A 553 6.93 1.20 -15.34
C GLU A 553 7.15 -0.04 -16.21
N VAL A 554 6.17 -0.40 -17.03
CA VAL A 554 6.27 -1.52 -17.97
C VAL A 554 7.39 -1.30 -18.99
N ASN A 555 7.55 -0.09 -19.53
CA ASN A 555 8.60 0.18 -20.49
C ASN A 555 10.01 0.19 -19.87
N LEU A 556 10.14 0.61 -18.61
CA LEU A 556 11.43 0.67 -17.92
C LEU A 556 11.87 -0.70 -17.37
N TYR A 557 10.96 -1.46 -16.77
CA TYR A 557 11.30 -2.69 -16.04
C TYR A 557 10.77 -3.96 -16.69
N GLY A 558 9.83 -3.85 -17.63
CA GLY A 558 9.12 -4.98 -18.26
C GLY A 558 9.94 -5.82 -19.22
N ALA A 559 9.34 -6.91 -19.68
CA ALA A 559 9.81 -7.62 -20.86
C ALA A 559 9.52 -6.81 -22.14
N CYS A 560 10.13 -7.19 -23.26
CA CYS A 560 9.79 -6.61 -24.55
C CYS A 560 8.31 -6.89 -24.90
N PRO A 561 7.48 -5.88 -25.24
CA PRO A 561 6.04 -6.05 -25.43
C PRO A 561 5.63 -6.90 -26.65
N ARG A 562 6.55 -7.19 -27.57
CA ARG A 562 6.32 -7.98 -28.79
C ARG A 562 7.21 -9.22 -28.78
N ILE A 563 6.81 -10.28 -29.50
CA ILE A 563 7.65 -11.46 -29.75
C ILE A 563 9.05 -10.95 -30.12
N PRO A 564 10.10 -11.26 -29.33
CA PRO A 564 11.37 -10.58 -29.42
C PRO A 564 12.00 -10.81 -30.80
N ARG A 565 11.89 -9.79 -31.65
CA ARG A 565 12.80 -9.62 -32.78
C ARG A 565 13.98 -8.85 -32.21
N GLY A 566 15.20 -9.39 -32.31
CA GLY A 566 16.41 -8.77 -31.75
C GLY A 566 16.51 -7.23 -31.85
N PRO A 567 16.10 -6.59 -32.98
CA PRO A 567 16.08 -5.13 -33.09
C PRO A 567 15.20 -4.38 -32.07
N ASP A 568 14.03 -4.92 -31.71
CA ASP A 568 13.07 -4.25 -30.81
C ASP A 568 13.59 -4.25 -29.35
N GLU A 569 14.24 -5.34 -28.93
CA GLU A 569 14.87 -5.43 -27.60
C GLU A 569 16.05 -4.47 -27.49
N PHE A 570 16.87 -4.36 -28.53
CA PHE A 570 17.97 -3.38 -28.55
C PHE A 570 17.45 -1.95 -28.56
N ALA A 571 16.34 -1.66 -29.25
CA ALA A 571 15.71 -0.34 -29.21
C ALA A 571 15.23 0.02 -27.79
N LEU A 572 14.52 -0.90 -27.13
CA LEU A 572 14.08 -0.69 -25.75
C LEU A 572 15.26 -0.58 -24.78
N ALA A 573 16.33 -1.36 -24.99
CA ALA A 573 17.55 -1.25 -24.20
C ALA A 573 18.19 0.15 -24.31
N ARG A 574 18.28 0.70 -25.52
CA ARG A 574 18.78 2.06 -25.74
C ARG A 574 17.90 3.11 -25.09
N GLN A 575 16.57 2.98 -25.19
CA GLN A 575 15.62 3.87 -24.51
C GLN A 575 15.82 3.88 -22.99
N ARG A 576 15.99 2.69 -22.37
CA ARG A 576 16.26 2.55 -20.92
C ARG A 576 17.56 3.22 -20.52
N LEU A 577 18.64 2.95 -21.25
CA LEU A 577 19.96 3.55 -20.98
C LEU A 577 19.94 5.08 -21.11
N LEU A 578 19.27 5.62 -22.14
CA LEU A 578 19.12 7.06 -22.32
C LEU A 578 18.29 7.71 -21.21
N LEU A 579 17.19 7.08 -20.77
CA LEU A 579 16.43 7.57 -19.62
C LEU A 579 17.31 7.62 -18.36
N ILE A 580 18.06 6.55 -18.09
CA ILE A 580 18.92 6.48 -16.91
C ILE A 580 20.05 7.51 -16.98
N ALA A 581 20.65 7.72 -18.15
CA ALA A 581 21.63 8.77 -18.39
C ALA A 581 21.04 10.17 -18.17
N HIS A 582 19.77 10.38 -18.55
CA HIS A 582 19.04 11.63 -18.37
C HIS A 582 18.75 11.92 -16.88
N VAL A 583 18.31 10.92 -16.13
CA VAL A 583 17.85 11.09 -14.74
C VAL A 583 18.98 10.98 -13.72
N HIS A 584 19.93 10.07 -13.94
CA HIS A 584 20.99 9.72 -12.97
C HIS A 584 22.40 9.82 -13.54
N GLY A 585 22.61 10.51 -14.68
CA GLY A 585 23.93 10.68 -15.30
C GLY A 585 24.99 11.34 -14.40
N ASP A 586 24.61 11.92 -13.27
CA ASP A 586 25.50 12.50 -12.26
C ASP A 586 25.75 11.58 -11.04
N GLN A 587 25.18 10.37 -11.05
CA GLN A 587 25.24 9.41 -9.94
C GLN A 587 25.85 8.09 -10.42
N PRO A 588 27.19 7.98 -10.46
CA PRO A 588 27.86 6.91 -11.19
C PRO A 588 27.46 5.48 -10.81
N ASP A 589 27.39 5.19 -9.52
CA ASP A 589 27.14 3.82 -9.06
C ASP A 589 25.66 3.46 -9.16
N LEU A 590 24.77 4.43 -8.92
CA LEU A 590 23.32 4.26 -9.09
C LEU A 590 22.95 4.06 -10.56
N ALA A 591 23.48 4.89 -11.45
CA ALA A 591 23.16 4.82 -12.86
C ALA A 591 23.71 3.53 -13.50
N ALA A 592 24.91 3.08 -13.11
CA ALA A 592 25.43 1.78 -13.52
C ALA A 592 24.54 0.63 -13.05
N TYR A 593 24.11 0.64 -11.78
CA TYR A 593 23.22 -0.39 -11.26
C TYR A 593 21.87 -0.40 -11.98
N LEU A 594 21.20 0.76 -12.10
CA LEU A 594 19.92 0.87 -12.77
C LEU A 594 20.03 0.44 -14.24
N ALA A 595 21.12 0.80 -14.92
CA ALA A 595 21.36 0.41 -16.30
C ALA A 595 21.40 -1.11 -16.45
N VAL A 596 22.20 -1.79 -15.61
CA VAL A 596 22.33 -3.25 -15.68
C VAL A 596 21.02 -3.93 -15.30
N THR A 597 20.40 -3.51 -14.21
CA THR A 597 19.19 -4.18 -13.70
C THR A 597 17.95 -3.89 -14.54
N ALA A 598 17.82 -2.70 -15.15
CA ALA A 598 16.75 -2.44 -16.10
C ALA A 598 16.89 -3.28 -17.39
N LEU A 599 18.08 -3.81 -17.70
CA LEU A 599 18.30 -4.64 -18.90
C LEU A 599 18.21 -6.14 -18.61
N ARG A 600 18.70 -6.62 -17.46
CA ARG A 600 18.68 -8.06 -17.13
C ARG A 600 17.93 -8.33 -15.83
N PRO A 601 17.28 -9.51 -15.70
CA PRO A 601 16.98 -10.50 -16.72
C PRO A 601 15.71 -10.18 -17.54
N ALA A 602 14.98 -9.11 -17.21
CA ALA A 602 13.64 -8.86 -17.75
C ALA A 602 13.64 -8.62 -19.28
N LEU A 603 14.66 -7.92 -19.80
CA LEU A 603 14.81 -7.69 -21.25
C LEU A 603 15.79 -8.70 -21.88
N PHE A 604 16.92 -8.98 -21.21
CA PHE A 604 17.88 -9.99 -21.66
C PHE A 604 18.07 -11.06 -20.58
N PRO A 605 17.73 -12.33 -20.84
CA PRO A 605 18.05 -13.45 -19.95
C PRO A 605 19.55 -13.53 -19.65
N TRP A 606 19.92 -14.22 -18.56
CA TRP A 606 21.32 -14.27 -18.09
C TRP A 606 22.33 -14.73 -19.14
N SER A 607 22.06 -15.84 -19.85
CA SER A 607 22.93 -16.33 -20.93
C SER A 607 23.12 -15.29 -22.04
N ARG A 608 22.01 -14.68 -22.47
CA ARG A 608 22.02 -13.64 -23.50
C ARG A 608 22.69 -12.34 -23.05
N TRP A 609 22.63 -12.01 -21.76
CA TRP A 609 23.34 -10.86 -21.21
C TRP A 609 24.86 -11.01 -21.34
N GLU A 610 25.39 -12.22 -21.16
CA GLU A 610 26.82 -12.50 -21.32
C GLU A 610 27.25 -12.35 -22.78
N GLU A 611 26.50 -12.93 -23.71
CA GLU A 611 26.70 -12.75 -25.16
C GLU A 611 26.65 -11.28 -25.59
N ILE A 612 25.83 -10.46 -24.92
CA ILE A 612 25.73 -9.03 -25.21
C ILE A 612 26.93 -8.27 -24.63
N ARG A 613 27.36 -8.63 -23.43
CA ARG A 613 28.42 -7.95 -22.67
C ARG A 613 29.79 -8.18 -23.28
N GLU A 614 30.11 -9.41 -23.68
CA GLU A 614 31.44 -9.80 -24.16
C GLU A 614 31.97 -8.93 -25.31
N PRO A 615 31.21 -8.63 -26.37
CA PRO A 615 31.69 -7.76 -27.45
C PRO A 615 31.52 -6.25 -27.19
N ARG A 616 31.04 -5.82 -26.01
CA ARG A 616 30.60 -4.44 -25.73
C ARG A 616 31.26 -3.86 -24.47
N PRO A 617 32.43 -3.22 -24.59
CA PRO A 617 33.22 -2.76 -23.46
C PRO A 617 32.49 -1.78 -22.53
N ALA A 618 31.62 -0.91 -23.04
CA ALA A 618 30.88 0.01 -22.18
C ALA A 618 29.84 -0.73 -21.33
N ILE A 619 29.14 -1.71 -21.92
CA ILE A 619 28.20 -2.58 -21.19
C ILE A 619 28.94 -3.41 -20.13
N ASP A 620 30.11 -3.96 -20.45
CA ASP A 620 30.92 -4.70 -19.48
C ASP A 620 31.37 -3.82 -18.31
N LYS A 621 31.90 -2.62 -18.59
CA LYS A 621 32.26 -1.64 -17.55
C LYS A 621 31.08 -1.23 -16.67
N LEU A 622 29.89 -1.01 -17.26
CA LEU A 622 28.67 -0.76 -16.49
C LEU A 622 28.34 -1.95 -15.57
N SER A 623 28.47 -3.17 -16.09
CA SER A 623 28.27 -4.41 -15.32
C SER A 623 29.24 -4.54 -14.15
N LEU A 624 30.53 -4.26 -14.37
CA LEU A 624 31.56 -4.27 -13.33
C LEU A 624 31.30 -3.18 -12.27
N ARG A 625 30.92 -1.97 -12.67
CA ARG A 625 30.62 -0.87 -11.75
C ARG A 625 29.36 -1.14 -10.93
N ALA A 626 28.30 -1.65 -11.56
CA ALA A 626 27.07 -2.08 -10.89
C ALA A 626 27.34 -3.15 -9.82
N ASN A 627 28.38 -3.97 -9.97
CA ASN A 627 28.76 -5.00 -9.02
C ASN A 627 29.50 -4.47 -7.79
N ARG A 628 30.14 -3.29 -7.90
CA ARG A 628 30.81 -2.61 -6.78
C ARG A 628 29.84 -1.85 -5.88
N SER A 629 28.64 -1.55 -6.38
CA SER A 629 27.62 -0.87 -5.58
C SER A 629 26.99 -1.82 -4.56
N ALA A 630 27.07 -1.44 -3.27
CA ALA A 630 26.29 -2.05 -2.20
C ALA A 630 24.81 -1.61 -2.23
N HIS A 631 24.49 -0.55 -2.98
CA HIS A 631 23.18 0.05 -3.07
C HIS A 631 22.63 -0.14 -4.49
N GLY A 632 21.42 -0.68 -4.64
CA GLY A 632 20.79 -0.75 -5.95
C GLY A 632 19.94 0.48 -6.27
N HIS A 633 19.32 1.09 -5.28
CA HIS A 633 18.52 2.28 -5.48
C HIS A 633 18.86 3.30 -4.40
N GLY A 634 19.47 4.43 -4.78
CA GLY A 634 19.67 5.59 -3.91
C GLY A 634 18.35 6.37 -3.78
N LEU A 635 17.32 5.74 -3.21
CA LEU A 635 15.94 6.27 -3.17
C LEU A 635 15.70 7.34 -2.11
N ASP A 636 16.67 7.67 -1.28
CA ASP A 636 16.50 8.66 -0.23
C ASP A 636 17.30 9.92 -0.59
N ARG A 637 16.77 11.11 -0.23
CA ARG A 637 17.25 12.40 -0.75
C ARG A 637 18.77 12.49 -0.67
N ARG A 638 19.41 12.80 -1.81
CA ARG A 638 20.74 13.39 -1.76
C ARG A 638 20.62 14.84 -1.31
N TRP A 639 21.32 15.12 -0.22
CA TRP A 639 21.55 16.43 0.36
C TRP A 639 22.00 17.48 -0.67
N ARG A 640 21.54 18.73 -0.47
CA ARG A 640 21.86 19.95 -1.24
C ARG A 640 23.27 20.51 -0.97
N ALA A 641 24.31 19.67 -0.89
CA ALA A 641 25.69 20.17 -0.80
C ALA A 641 26.32 20.41 -2.18
N PRO A 642 27.24 21.38 -2.33
CA PRO A 642 27.97 21.62 -3.56
C PRO A 642 28.78 20.38 -3.96
N ARG A 643 28.49 19.84 -5.16
CA ARG A 643 29.17 18.70 -5.78
C ARG A 643 30.70 18.84 -5.73
N ARG A 644 31.40 17.79 -5.25
CA ARG A 644 32.73 17.47 -5.79
C ARG A 644 32.53 17.06 -7.26
N ARG A 645 32.86 17.96 -8.19
CA ARG A 645 32.73 17.84 -9.66
C ARG A 645 33.66 16.78 -10.32
N GLY A 646 33.97 15.67 -9.65
CA GLY A 646 35.06 14.78 -10.07
C GLY A 646 34.71 13.56 -10.94
N GLY A 647 33.46 13.05 -10.92
CA GLY A 647 33.17 11.71 -11.50
C GLY A 647 31.84 11.54 -12.24
N GLY A 648 30.98 12.55 -12.29
CA GLY A 648 29.67 12.45 -12.96
C GLY A 648 29.73 12.39 -14.49
N GLY A 649 30.68 13.09 -15.12
CA GLY A 649 30.82 13.07 -16.58
C GLY A 649 31.17 11.68 -17.13
N GLU A 650 31.92 10.88 -16.37
CA GLU A 650 32.39 9.56 -16.80
C GLU A 650 31.26 8.55 -16.96
N ILE A 651 30.29 8.49 -16.03
CA ILE A 651 29.18 7.54 -16.13
C ILE A 651 28.21 7.93 -17.24
N HIS A 652 27.97 9.22 -17.44
CA HIS A 652 27.09 9.71 -18.48
C HIS A 652 27.63 9.32 -19.86
N GLU A 653 28.92 9.58 -20.10
CA GLU A 653 29.59 9.14 -21.32
C GLU A 653 29.60 7.62 -21.47
N LEU A 654 29.78 6.86 -20.38
CA LEU A 654 29.74 5.41 -20.43
C LEU A 654 28.36 4.87 -20.83
N LEU A 655 27.27 5.47 -20.35
CA LEU A 655 25.90 5.13 -20.74
C LEU A 655 25.64 5.48 -22.21
N LEU A 656 26.08 6.64 -22.67
CA LEU A 656 25.96 7.04 -24.08
C LEU A 656 26.79 6.13 -24.99
N GLN A 657 27.98 5.72 -24.55
CA GLN A 657 28.82 4.77 -25.28
C GLN A 657 28.14 3.39 -25.37
N ALA A 658 27.51 2.91 -24.30
CA ALA A 658 26.72 1.68 -24.34
C ALA A 658 25.55 1.80 -25.34
N VAL A 659 24.89 2.96 -25.43
CA VAL A 659 23.85 3.21 -26.45
C VAL A 659 24.42 3.13 -27.88
N ARG A 660 25.63 3.65 -28.12
CA ARG A 660 26.32 3.54 -29.42
C ARG A 660 26.70 2.10 -29.77
N GLU A 661 27.18 1.33 -28.79
CA GLU A 661 27.49 -0.10 -28.92
C GLU A 661 26.24 -0.96 -29.22
N LEU A 662 25.05 -0.45 -28.89
CA LEU A 662 23.75 -1.00 -29.26
C LEU A 662 23.18 -0.43 -30.58
N LYS A 663 24.02 0.24 -31.38
CA LYS A 663 23.69 0.84 -32.69
C LYS A 663 22.68 2.00 -32.64
N GLY A 664 22.71 2.84 -31.60
CA GLY A 664 21.97 4.12 -31.58
C GLY A 664 22.88 5.34 -31.37
N PRO A 665 22.30 6.52 -31.06
CA PRO A 665 20.87 6.77 -30.89
C PRO A 665 20.08 6.80 -32.21
N SER A 666 18.83 6.36 -32.17
CA SER A 666 17.79 6.55 -33.18
C SER A 666 16.80 7.64 -32.76
N LYS A 667 16.01 8.17 -33.70
CA LYS A 667 14.97 9.19 -33.41
C LYS A 667 13.97 8.73 -32.33
N THR A 668 13.63 7.44 -32.32
CA THR A 668 12.69 6.83 -31.37
C THR A 668 13.30 6.51 -30.00
N ASP A 669 14.62 6.63 -29.82
CA ASP A 669 15.24 6.26 -28.55
C ASP A 669 14.94 7.27 -27.41
N THR A 670 14.35 8.42 -27.73
CA THR A 670 13.96 9.45 -26.75
C THR A 670 12.53 9.32 -26.22
N GLU A 671 11.73 8.39 -26.75
CA GLU A 671 10.31 8.22 -26.38
C GLU A 671 10.12 8.00 -24.88
N LEU A 672 10.97 7.18 -24.26
CA LEU A 672 10.87 6.89 -22.83
C LEU A 672 11.20 8.12 -21.96
N ILE A 673 12.14 8.97 -22.39
CA ILE A 673 12.44 10.26 -21.75
C ILE A 673 11.22 11.18 -21.85
N MET A 674 10.54 11.21 -23.01
CA MET A 674 9.34 12.03 -23.18
C MET A 674 8.19 11.57 -22.29
N LYS A 675 7.97 10.25 -22.16
CA LYS A 675 6.99 9.68 -21.21
C LYS A 675 7.32 10.06 -19.77
N TYR A 676 8.58 9.91 -19.36
CA TYR A 676 9.05 10.32 -18.04
C TYR A 676 8.80 11.80 -17.74
N LYS A 677 9.13 12.68 -18.69
CA LYS A 677 8.88 14.13 -18.57
C LYS A 677 7.39 14.45 -18.49
N SER A 678 6.56 13.74 -19.26
CA SER A 678 5.10 13.91 -19.23
C SER A 678 4.52 13.56 -17.85
N VAL A 679 4.88 12.40 -17.30
CA VAL A 679 4.46 11.97 -15.95
C VAL A 679 4.94 12.97 -14.89
N THR A 680 6.22 13.36 -14.95
CA THR A 680 6.80 14.31 -13.98
C THR A 680 6.08 15.66 -14.05
N LYS A 681 5.83 16.19 -15.24
CA LYS A 681 5.14 17.47 -15.45
C LYS A 681 3.70 17.41 -14.94
N ALA A 682 2.98 16.31 -15.19
CA ALA A 682 1.63 16.13 -14.68
C ALA A 682 1.60 16.17 -13.14
N LEU A 683 2.54 15.50 -12.47
CA LEU A 683 2.63 15.51 -11.02
C LEU A 683 3.09 16.88 -10.46
N GLU A 684 4.04 17.54 -11.12
CA GLU A 684 4.51 18.87 -10.72
C GLU A 684 3.42 19.95 -10.89
N PHE A 685 2.56 19.81 -11.89
CA PHE A 685 1.39 20.68 -12.07
C PHE A 685 0.42 20.55 -10.89
N ILE A 686 0.10 19.32 -10.48
CA ILE A 686 -0.75 19.05 -9.31
C ILE A 686 -0.12 19.62 -8.03
N PHE A 687 1.21 19.48 -7.89
CA PHE A 687 1.94 20.07 -6.76
C PHE A 687 1.86 21.61 -6.73
N GLN A 688 1.86 22.27 -7.89
CA GLN A 688 1.81 23.73 -8.01
C GLN A 688 0.39 24.29 -7.82
N GLU A 689 -0.64 23.60 -8.30
CA GLU A 689 -2.05 24.02 -8.14
C GLU A 689 -2.60 23.78 -6.73
N GLY A 690 -2.07 22.81 -5.99
CA GLY A 690 -2.48 22.53 -4.60
C GLY A 690 -1.90 23.50 -3.56
N GLY A 691 -1.53 24.73 -3.95
CA GLY A 691 -0.80 25.71 -3.15
C GLY A 691 -1.50 27.04 -2.98
#